data_AF-A0A2Z6RSS3-F1
#
_entry.id   AF-A0A2Z6RSS3-F1
#
_cell.length_a   1.000
_cell.length_b   1.000
_cell.length_c   1.000
_cell.angle_alpha   90.00
_cell.angle_beta   90.00
_cell.angle_gamma   90.00
#
_symmetry.space_group_name_H-M   'P 1'
#
loop_
_entity.id
_entity.type
_entity.pdbx_description
1 polymer ?
#
loop_
_entity_poly.entity_id
_entity_poly.type
_entity_poly.pdbx_seq_one_letter_code
_entity_poly.pdbx_strand_id
1 'polypeptide(L)'
;MAIVLNCVLFENSHDFTVNVNEINTIADSKVELGHLKIGQLKYIIWKQQEAIEQRFDLMKLWKIDISKFKSDITEEQIKMEGEQLKSFVYFLNYFPNQVAADKSVIIVQAAIGSSRGAIEAVSFRGAIEAAKRAACTGPCFPNVSDSLAMPLQQRNFEDAMRKVDETVYSNITKRIGKSNYWCLVSGGAPGIGKTRFGQELFNQIKNDLPKIYAKYDIPQEIRWTGIHFEYLLIDFANGYALTEKDYKLNASAIIGLRIAYAYFIEKEYMMTFQEFYIAIEAYAGKDRLIDLFTINVVISEIHSSLNLPNGRKIFLYLHIDEFQLIDLWDKKDISTPPIGLFYNMIHIISTYMLSTTHTFVMPFLSGTAPLAVIEQKEASRISFYFVECPLLNIESIIQIMDYFAEKFKAGIKNYAYKWKFSFPMLQLLEDTGGLPRALERLFIVCFGPSGLNGKEFFARLETEKIVFASIFYDVMSALDGQYNIKAYVRKNKQVALKLLSYCIEGTPVSGEEILDKDSNITIRSLERDKHIILSLSSKDDSFIIKLPFYFICLYNDVLDIVDLQLTKKLFEENIYWQELEKFVAYHETFRTNLKIRLGKTHMKLQELYPCASELDEYFNYTVKLKELHVCESSEQFPTTTTELTNKSNDEKINWKSGNVVVINGKSAKSADVILVREVDCKLKLLVMNQCKWDYGSVTMYQDQVDDEDKKNLDSFFKYIGDCTYIPITNIFTSRPYEGGLREDVTVISKENFKKHFGPVFSSRAKFAIIKEINPNFWDRNRLLNTLEGVGAASIDRALEKRPYFDDKGYLEVNPGAKNKKQKLDYFPFNISKKLTIENRDTSSVHM
;
A
#
# COMPACT_ATOMS: atom_id res chain seq x y z
N MET A 1 -17.87 -41.25 -64.90
CA MET A 1 -17.49 -41.83 -63.59
C MET A 1 -16.22 -42.61 -63.81
N ALA A 2 -15.17 -42.38 -63.02
CA ALA A 2 -13.83 -42.85 -63.35
C ALA A 2 -13.31 -43.94 -62.41
N ILE A 3 -13.47 -43.77 -61.10
CA ILE A 3 -13.02 -44.73 -60.08
C ILE A 3 -14.07 -44.84 -58.95
N VAL A 4 -14.48 -46.05 -58.60
CA VAL A 4 -15.21 -46.41 -57.37
C VAL A 4 -14.20 -46.72 -56.28
N LEU A 5 -14.42 -46.22 -55.07
CA LEU A 5 -13.66 -46.55 -53.87
C LEU A 5 -14.53 -47.35 -52.89
N ASN A 6 -13.99 -48.43 -52.34
CA ASN A 6 -14.58 -49.13 -51.20
C ASN A 6 -14.17 -48.41 -49.92
N CYS A 7 -15.14 -48.01 -49.10
CA CYS A 7 -14.93 -47.24 -47.88
C CYS A 7 -15.59 -47.93 -46.67
N VAL A 8 -14.97 -47.82 -45.50
CA VAL A 8 -15.56 -48.25 -44.22
C VAL A 8 -15.39 -47.14 -43.19
N LEU A 9 -16.47 -46.76 -42.52
CA LEU A 9 -16.43 -45.81 -41.41
C LEU A 9 -15.97 -46.54 -40.13
N PHE A 10 -14.85 -46.12 -39.56
CA PHE A 10 -14.22 -46.82 -38.43
C PHE A 10 -15.08 -46.89 -37.17
N GLU A 11 -15.90 -45.87 -36.93
CA GLU A 11 -16.64 -45.70 -35.66
C GLU A 11 -17.82 -46.68 -35.49
N ASN A 12 -18.32 -47.27 -36.59
CA ASN A 12 -19.48 -48.15 -36.59
C ASN A 12 -19.37 -49.33 -37.58
N SER A 13 -18.18 -49.55 -38.17
CA SER A 13 -17.90 -50.53 -39.23
C SER A 13 -18.86 -50.49 -40.43
N HIS A 14 -19.50 -49.34 -40.71
CA HIS A 14 -20.40 -49.21 -41.85
C HIS A 14 -19.62 -49.12 -43.16
N ASP A 15 -19.85 -50.07 -44.06
CA ASP A 15 -19.30 -50.14 -45.41
C ASP A 15 -20.16 -49.37 -46.43
N PHE A 16 -19.49 -48.66 -47.33
CA PHE A 16 -20.12 -47.88 -48.39
C PHE A 16 -19.15 -47.70 -49.57
N THR A 17 -19.67 -47.24 -50.72
CA THR A 17 -18.84 -46.91 -51.89
C THR A 17 -18.87 -45.41 -52.17
N VAL A 18 -17.75 -44.88 -52.68
CA VAL A 18 -17.61 -43.47 -53.04
C VAL A 18 -17.19 -43.35 -54.50
N ASN A 19 -17.98 -42.61 -55.27
CA ASN A 19 -17.82 -42.45 -56.71
C ASN A 19 -16.98 -41.22 -57.03
N VAL A 20 -15.78 -41.42 -57.58
CA VAL A 20 -14.91 -40.36 -58.07
C VAL A 20 -15.08 -40.24 -59.59
N ASN A 21 -15.44 -39.02 -60.03
CA ASN A 21 -15.71 -38.72 -61.43
C ASN A 21 -14.48 -38.18 -62.15
N GLU A 22 -14.54 -38.12 -63.49
CA GLU A 22 -13.50 -37.49 -64.31
C GLU A 22 -13.38 -35.99 -63.99
N ILE A 23 -14.52 -35.36 -63.66
CA ILE A 23 -14.62 -33.99 -63.15
C ILE A 23 -15.47 -34.04 -61.86
N ASN A 24 -14.94 -33.50 -60.76
CA ASN A 24 -15.55 -33.52 -59.44
C ASN A 24 -15.88 -32.08 -58.98
N THR A 25 -17.05 -31.88 -58.38
CA THR A 25 -17.45 -30.56 -57.84
C THR A 25 -17.11 -30.47 -56.35
N ILE A 26 -16.13 -29.62 -56.00
CA ILE A 26 -15.63 -29.40 -54.65
C ILE A 26 -15.90 -27.94 -54.29
N ALA A 27 -16.83 -27.67 -53.35
CA ALA A 27 -17.21 -26.30 -52.95
C ALA A 27 -17.36 -25.35 -54.16
N ASP A 28 -18.26 -25.72 -55.05
CA ASP A 28 -18.61 -25.03 -56.31
C ASP A 28 -17.50 -24.93 -57.38
N SER A 29 -16.29 -25.41 -57.10
CA SER A 29 -15.19 -25.52 -58.06
C SER A 29 -15.16 -26.88 -58.76
N LYS A 30 -14.89 -26.90 -60.07
CA LYS A 30 -14.68 -28.14 -60.85
C LYS A 30 -13.22 -28.57 -60.82
N VAL A 31 -12.96 -29.82 -60.45
CA VAL A 31 -11.60 -30.40 -60.33
C VAL A 31 -11.52 -31.69 -61.15
N GLU A 32 -10.64 -31.71 -62.15
CA GLU A 32 -10.35 -32.90 -62.95
C GLU A 32 -9.63 -33.98 -62.12
N LEU A 33 -9.89 -35.25 -62.43
CA LEU A 33 -9.33 -36.41 -61.72
C LEU A 33 -7.81 -36.38 -61.61
N GLY A 34 -7.10 -35.95 -62.66
CA GLY A 34 -5.64 -35.82 -62.68
C GLY A 34 -5.08 -34.79 -61.69
N HIS A 35 -5.90 -33.83 -61.25
CA HIS A 35 -5.53 -32.77 -60.31
C HIS A 35 -6.17 -32.94 -58.92
N LEU A 36 -7.02 -33.95 -58.74
CA LEU A 36 -7.70 -34.22 -57.47
C LEU A 36 -6.69 -34.61 -56.37
N LYS A 37 -6.73 -33.93 -55.22
CA LYS A 37 -5.91 -34.23 -54.04
C LYS A 37 -6.70 -34.96 -52.97
N ILE A 38 -6.01 -35.73 -52.10
CA ILE A 38 -6.65 -36.47 -51.01
C ILE A 38 -7.46 -35.55 -50.07
N GLY A 39 -7.04 -34.31 -49.83
CA GLY A 39 -7.83 -33.35 -49.05
C GLY A 39 -9.18 -32.99 -49.67
N GLN A 40 -9.27 -33.02 -51.01
CA GLN A 40 -10.53 -32.86 -51.75
C GLN A 40 -11.33 -34.16 -51.78
N LEU A 41 -10.66 -35.32 -51.80
CA LEU A 41 -11.34 -36.62 -51.64
C LEU A 41 -12.12 -36.69 -50.31
N LYS A 42 -11.58 -36.17 -49.21
CA LYS A 42 -12.32 -36.09 -47.93
C LYS A 42 -13.67 -35.36 -48.07
N TYR A 43 -13.71 -34.27 -48.84
CA TYR A 43 -14.96 -33.56 -49.14
C TYR A 43 -15.92 -34.39 -50.00
N ILE A 44 -15.41 -35.16 -50.98
CA ILE A 44 -16.25 -36.08 -51.79
C ILE A 44 -16.88 -37.15 -50.90
N ILE A 45 -16.09 -37.80 -50.03
CA ILE A 45 -16.56 -38.83 -49.09
C ILE A 45 -17.63 -38.22 -48.16
N TRP A 46 -17.33 -37.07 -47.52
CA TRP A 46 -18.26 -36.36 -46.64
C TRP A 46 -19.58 -35.98 -47.33
N LYS A 47 -19.53 -35.53 -48.58
CA LYS A 47 -20.72 -35.15 -49.34
C LYS A 47 -21.54 -36.34 -49.86
N GLN A 48 -20.92 -37.50 -50.08
CA GLN A 48 -21.61 -38.71 -50.54
C GLN A 48 -22.10 -39.61 -49.40
N GLN A 49 -21.66 -39.38 -48.15
CA GLN A 49 -22.05 -40.16 -46.98
C GLN A 49 -22.55 -39.25 -45.86
N GLU A 50 -23.88 -39.08 -45.80
CA GLU A 50 -24.57 -38.25 -44.80
C GLU A 50 -24.34 -38.71 -43.34
N ALA A 51 -23.93 -39.97 -43.14
CA ALA A 51 -23.61 -40.51 -41.82
C ALA A 51 -22.36 -39.88 -41.15
N ILE A 52 -21.58 -39.04 -41.85
CA ILE A 52 -20.38 -38.41 -41.30
C ILE A 52 -20.66 -36.96 -40.90
N GLU A 53 -21.12 -36.77 -39.65
CA GLU A 53 -21.44 -35.45 -39.07
C GLU A 53 -20.20 -34.55 -38.87
N GLN A 54 -18.98 -35.11 -38.87
CA GLN A 54 -17.75 -34.37 -38.58
C GLN A 54 -17.21 -33.57 -39.78
N ARG A 55 -16.49 -32.48 -39.47
CA ARG A 55 -15.86 -31.60 -40.47
C ARG A 55 -14.77 -32.35 -41.27
N PHE A 56 -14.87 -32.32 -42.60
CA PHE A 56 -14.09 -33.20 -43.49
C PHE A 56 -12.57 -32.97 -43.50
N ASP A 57 -12.09 -31.79 -43.11
CA ASP A 57 -10.68 -31.47 -42.95
C ASP A 57 -10.00 -32.35 -41.88
N LEU A 58 -10.73 -32.66 -40.80
CA LEU A 58 -10.24 -33.41 -39.63
C LEU A 58 -10.20 -34.94 -39.83
N MET A 59 -10.91 -35.48 -40.82
CA MET A 59 -10.94 -36.93 -41.08
C MET A 59 -9.54 -37.47 -41.42
N LYS A 60 -9.16 -38.62 -40.87
CA LYS A 60 -8.00 -39.40 -41.34
C LYS A 60 -8.49 -40.50 -42.29
N LEU A 61 -7.85 -40.61 -43.44
CA LEU A 61 -8.11 -41.68 -44.40
C LEU A 61 -6.91 -42.64 -44.42
N TRP A 62 -7.19 -43.93 -44.29
CA TRP A 62 -6.18 -45.00 -44.34
C TRP A 62 -6.52 -45.95 -45.48
N LYS A 63 -5.54 -46.31 -46.30
CA LYS A 63 -5.69 -47.32 -47.37
C LYS A 63 -5.14 -48.65 -46.88
N ILE A 64 -5.97 -49.68 -46.90
CA ILE A 64 -5.62 -51.06 -46.51
C ILE A 64 -5.86 -51.98 -47.71
N ASP A 65 -5.02 -53.00 -47.90
CA ASP A 65 -5.25 -54.05 -48.89
C ASP A 65 -6.50 -54.86 -48.51
N ILE A 66 -7.44 -55.03 -49.44
CA ILE A 66 -8.71 -55.73 -49.17
C ILE A 66 -8.52 -57.19 -48.72
N SER A 67 -7.40 -57.83 -49.09
CA SER A 67 -7.06 -59.20 -48.64
C SER A 67 -6.65 -59.28 -47.17
N LYS A 68 -6.32 -58.15 -46.54
CA LYS A 68 -5.96 -58.03 -45.12
C LYS A 68 -7.08 -57.46 -44.26
N PHE A 69 -8.05 -56.80 -44.87
CA PHE A 69 -9.16 -56.17 -44.16
C PHE A 69 -10.02 -57.21 -43.42
N LYS A 70 -10.40 -56.90 -42.19
CA LYS A 70 -11.36 -57.65 -41.37
C LYS A 70 -12.37 -56.67 -40.77
N SER A 71 -13.60 -57.12 -40.58
CA SER A 71 -14.71 -56.28 -40.07
C SER A 71 -14.53 -55.80 -38.62
N ASP A 72 -13.61 -56.41 -37.88
CA ASP A 72 -13.28 -56.17 -36.47
C ASP A 72 -11.89 -55.51 -36.26
N ILE A 73 -11.33 -54.89 -37.31
CA ILE A 73 -9.98 -54.29 -37.27
C ILE A 73 -9.84 -53.15 -36.24
N THR A 74 -8.77 -53.15 -35.43
CA THR A 74 -8.51 -52.12 -34.41
C THR A 74 -7.71 -50.92 -34.94
N GLU A 75 -7.64 -49.82 -34.18
CA GLU A 75 -6.88 -48.63 -34.58
C GLU A 75 -5.36 -48.93 -34.67
N GLU A 76 -4.83 -49.79 -33.80
CA GLU A 76 -3.44 -50.25 -33.83
C GLU A 76 -3.16 -51.07 -35.09
N GLN A 77 -4.09 -51.96 -35.48
CA GLN A 77 -3.97 -52.77 -36.70
C GLN A 77 -4.02 -51.90 -37.95
N ILE A 78 -4.90 -50.88 -38.00
CA ILE A 78 -4.93 -49.89 -39.08
C ILE A 78 -3.59 -49.16 -39.22
N LYS A 79 -2.97 -48.77 -38.09
CA LYS A 79 -1.65 -48.10 -38.09
C LYS A 79 -0.49 -49.02 -38.48
N MET A 80 -0.62 -50.33 -38.27
CA MET A 80 0.40 -51.32 -38.63
C MET A 80 0.29 -51.80 -40.09
N GLU A 81 -0.93 -51.98 -40.61
CA GLU A 81 -1.18 -52.61 -41.91
C GLU A 81 -1.63 -51.64 -43.00
N GLY A 82 -2.06 -50.42 -42.63
CA GLY A 82 -2.59 -49.41 -43.53
C GLY A 82 -1.65 -48.24 -43.84
N GLU A 83 -1.75 -47.70 -45.05
CA GLU A 83 -1.06 -46.49 -45.47
C GLU A 83 -1.94 -45.24 -45.22
N GLN A 84 -1.46 -44.28 -44.42
CA GLN A 84 -2.21 -43.03 -44.21
C GLN A 84 -2.15 -42.14 -45.46
N LEU A 85 -3.32 -41.78 -46.00
CA LEU A 85 -3.43 -40.94 -47.18
C LEU A 85 -3.17 -39.45 -46.83
N LYS A 86 -2.13 -38.87 -47.42
CA LYS A 86 -1.69 -37.50 -47.10
C LYS A 86 -2.46 -36.46 -47.91
N SER A 87 -3.12 -35.50 -47.24
CA SER A 87 -4.06 -34.54 -47.83
C SER A 87 -3.57 -33.77 -49.07
N PHE A 88 -2.28 -33.49 -49.18
CA PHE A 88 -1.69 -32.70 -50.28
C PHE A 88 -1.24 -33.53 -51.49
N VAL A 89 -1.26 -34.87 -51.39
CA VAL A 89 -0.87 -35.79 -52.46
C VAL A 89 -2.04 -36.00 -53.43
N TYR A 90 -1.73 -36.22 -54.72
CA TYR A 90 -2.73 -36.51 -55.74
C TYR A 90 -3.38 -37.88 -55.56
N PHE A 91 -4.68 -37.95 -55.85
CA PHE A 91 -5.51 -39.14 -55.75
C PHE A 91 -4.94 -40.32 -56.57
N LEU A 92 -4.54 -40.06 -57.81
CA LEU A 92 -4.01 -41.08 -58.73
C LEU A 92 -2.67 -41.69 -58.27
N ASN A 93 -1.93 -41.04 -57.35
CA ASN A 93 -0.72 -41.65 -56.78
C ASN A 93 -1.06 -42.86 -55.89
N TYR A 94 -2.24 -42.86 -55.28
CA TYR A 94 -2.73 -43.96 -54.44
C TYR A 94 -3.66 -44.90 -55.22
N PHE A 95 -4.43 -44.37 -56.17
CA PHE A 95 -5.45 -45.09 -56.93
C PHE A 95 -5.33 -44.79 -58.44
N PRO A 96 -4.31 -45.33 -59.14
CA PRO A 96 -4.04 -45.00 -60.55
C PRO A 96 -5.10 -45.54 -61.54
N ASN A 97 -5.90 -46.54 -61.14
CA ASN A 97 -6.98 -47.12 -61.93
C ASN A 97 -7.97 -47.88 -61.01
N GLN A 98 -9.09 -48.35 -61.57
CA GLN A 98 -10.11 -49.11 -60.84
C GLN A 98 -9.53 -50.38 -60.18
N VAL A 99 -8.66 -51.13 -60.86
CA VAL A 99 -8.06 -52.37 -60.33
C VAL A 99 -7.24 -52.11 -59.05
N ALA A 100 -6.61 -50.94 -58.93
CA ALA A 100 -5.89 -50.53 -57.72
C ALA A 100 -6.84 -50.07 -56.59
N ALA A 101 -8.03 -49.59 -56.93
CA ALA A 101 -9.08 -49.26 -55.96
C ALA A 101 -9.82 -50.51 -55.46
N ASP A 102 -10.15 -51.45 -56.34
CA ASP A 102 -10.83 -52.72 -55.99
C ASP A 102 -10.01 -53.57 -55.01
N LYS A 103 -8.67 -53.50 -55.11
CA LYS A 103 -7.73 -54.16 -54.19
C LYS A 103 -7.57 -53.44 -52.85
N SER A 104 -8.34 -52.40 -52.57
CA SER A 104 -8.18 -51.57 -51.38
C SER A 104 -9.49 -51.23 -50.70
N VAL A 105 -9.41 -51.07 -49.38
CA VAL A 105 -10.46 -50.50 -48.54
C VAL A 105 -9.92 -49.21 -47.92
N ILE A 106 -10.68 -48.13 -48.01
CA ILE A 106 -10.37 -46.88 -47.33
C ILE A 106 -11.08 -46.85 -45.99
N ILE A 107 -10.32 -46.91 -44.89
CA ILE A 107 -10.87 -46.66 -43.57
C ILE A 107 -10.99 -45.16 -43.36
N VAL A 108 -12.22 -44.70 -43.18
CA VAL A 108 -12.54 -43.34 -42.79
C VAL A 108 -12.53 -43.29 -41.26
N GLN A 109 -11.42 -42.82 -40.70
CA GLN A 109 -11.30 -42.56 -39.28
C GLN A 109 -11.65 -41.09 -39.04
N ALA A 110 -12.88 -40.84 -38.60
CA ALA A 110 -13.26 -39.55 -38.07
C ALA A 110 -12.40 -39.24 -36.84
N ALA A 111 -12.17 -37.96 -36.53
CA ALA A 111 -11.34 -37.62 -35.39
C ALA A 111 -12.13 -37.95 -34.12
N ILE A 112 -11.62 -38.89 -33.31
CA ILE A 112 -12.20 -39.17 -31.99
C ILE A 112 -11.91 -37.94 -31.10
N GLY A 113 -12.78 -36.93 -31.23
CA GLY A 113 -13.08 -36.04 -30.12
C GLY A 113 -13.51 -36.94 -28.97
N SER A 114 -12.84 -36.78 -27.84
CA SER A 114 -13.00 -37.61 -26.65
C SER A 114 -14.47 -37.85 -26.31
N SER A 115 -14.96 -39.05 -26.63
CA SER A 115 -16.29 -39.59 -26.35
C SER A 115 -17.51 -38.81 -26.87
N ARG A 116 -18.49 -39.56 -27.39
CA ARG A 116 -19.89 -39.28 -27.07
C ARG A 116 -20.11 -39.49 -25.56
N GLY A 117 -19.61 -38.54 -24.77
CA GLY A 117 -20.42 -38.04 -23.65
C GLY A 117 -21.66 -37.34 -24.22
N ALA A 118 -22.46 -36.73 -23.36
CA ALA A 118 -23.44 -35.77 -23.85
C ALA A 118 -22.72 -34.70 -24.70
N ILE A 119 -23.46 -34.01 -25.57
CA ILE A 119 -23.13 -32.60 -25.79
C ILE A 119 -23.22 -31.99 -24.38
N GLU A 120 -22.08 -31.77 -23.72
CA GLU A 120 -22.05 -30.87 -22.58
C GLU A 120 -22.53 -29.54 -23.14
N ALA A 121 -23.80 -29.23 -22.88
CA ALA A 121 -24.35 -27.93 -23.16
C ALA A 121 -23.39 -26.93 -22.53
N VAL A 122 -22.79 -26.07 -23.36
CA VAL A 122 -21.72 -25.14 -22.96
C VAL A 122 -22.07 -24.58 -21.59
N SER A 123 -21.28 -24.94 -20.59
CA SER A 123 -21.61 -24.74 -19.18
C SER A 123 -20.55 -23.88 -18.50
N PHE A 124 -20.95 -23.25 -17.38
CA PHE A 124 -20.01 -22.51 -16.54
C PHE A 124 -18.84 -23.41 -16.10
N ARG A 125 -19.13 -24.62 -15.62
CA ARG A 125 -18.11 -25.59 -15.19
C ARG A 125 -17.16 -25.99 -16.32
N GLY A 126 -17.70 -26.30 -17.50
CA GLY A 126 -16.90 -26.61 -18.68
C GLY A 126 -15.97 -25.47 -19.09
N ALA A 127 -16.43 -24.22 -18.99
CA ALA A 127 -15.62 -23.04 -19.25
C ALA A 127 -14.50 -22.83 -18.22
N ILE A 128 -14.80 -22.98 -16.92
CA ILE A 128 -13.79 -22.92 -15.85
C ILE A 128 -12.74 -24.03 -16.01
N GLU A 129 -13.14 -25.27 -16.27
CA GLU A 129 -12.22 -26.38 -16.49
C GLU A 129 -11.44 -26.26 -17.82
N ALA A 130 -11.96 -25.57 -18.83
CA ALA A 130 -11.19 -25.19 -20.01
C ALA A 130 -10.10 -24.15 -19.67
N ALA A 131 -10.42 -23.12 -18.88
CA ALA A 131 -9.45 -22.13 -18.42
C ALA A 131 -8.35 -22.76 -17.55
N LYS A 132 -8.70 -23.59 -16.57
CA LYS A 132 -7.73 -24.32 -15.73
C LYS A 132 -6.78 -25.19 -16.54
N ARG A 133 -7.27 -25.89 -17.58
CA ARG A 133 -6.45 -26.70 -18.49
C ARG A 133 -5.51 -25.88 -19.39
N ALA A 134 -5.85 -24.61 -19.63
CA ALA A 134 -5.00 -23.67 -20.37
C ALA A 134 -3.95 -22.97 -19.48
N ALA A 135 -4.09 -23.03 -18.15
CA ALA A 135 -3.19 -22.39 -17.20
C ALA A 135 -2.05 -23.30 -16.73
N CYS A 136 -0.92 -22.71 -16.37
CA CYS A 136 0.08 -23.39 -15.54
C CYS A 136 -0.33 -23.34 -14.06
N THR A 137 -0.03 -24.38 -13.29
CA THR A 137 -0.31 -24.44 -11.84
C THR A 137 0.63 -23.57 -11.02
N GLY A 138 0.10 -22.80 -10.06
CA GLY A 138 0.81 -21.81 -9.24
C GLY A 138 0.13 -20.43 -9.33
N PRO A 139 0.34 -19.48 -8.40
CA PRO A 139 -0.42 -18.22 -8.40
C PRO A 139 0.10 -17.21 -9.45
N CYS A 140 -0.81 -16.51 -10.16
CA CYS A 140 -0.45 -15.63 -11.29
C CYS A 140 0.43 -14.41 -10.92
N PHE A 141 0.36 -13.93 -9.69
CA PHE A 141 1.18 -12.81 -9.26
C PHE A 141 2.52 -13.29 -8.69
N PRO A 142 3.67 -12.80 -9.21
CA PRO A 142 4.79 -12.53 -8.35
C PRO A 142 4.36 -11.38 -7.44
N ASN A 143 3.69 -11.72 -6.34
CA ASN A 143 3.68 -10.87 -5.17
C ASN A 143 5.11 -10.42 -4.91
N VAL A 144 5.25 -9.23 -4.32
CA VAL A 144 6.38 -8.88 -3.44
C VAL A 144 6.73 -10.15 -2.67
N SER A 145 7.82 -10.83 -3.08
CA SER A 145 7.94 -12.31 -2.95
C SER A 145 7.57 -12.75 -1.55
N ASP A 146 6.86 -13.86 -1.34
CA ASP A 146 6.17 -14.16 -0.05
C ASP A 146 7.03 -13.96 1.22
N SER A 147 8.37 -13.99 1.11
CA SER A 147 9.35 -13.46 2.07
C SER A 147 9.07 -12.04 2.61
N LEU A 148 8.57 -11.10 1.80
CA LEU A 148 8.31 -9.68 2.07
C LEU A 148 6.83 -9.31 2.28
N ALA A 149 5.89 -10.24 2.16
CA ALA A 149 4.48 -9.97 2.45
C ALA A 149 4.32 -9.46 3.90
N MET A 150 3.89 -8.20 4.06
CA MET A 150 3.68 -7.60 5.39
C MET A 150 2.41 -8.17 6.04
N PRO A 151 2.46 -8.63 7.30
CA PRO A 151 1.28 -9.15 7.98
C PRO A 151 0.22 -8.06 8.15
N LEU A 152 -1.04 -8.44 8.04
CA LEU A 152 -2.20 -7.60 8.34
C LEU A 152 -2.19 -7.21 9.82
N GLN A 153 -2.54 -5.97 10.14
CA GLN A 153 -2.59 -5.44 11.50
C GLN A 153 -3.88 -4.64 11.69
N GLN A 154 -4.51 -4.76 12.86
CA GLN A 154 -5.75 -4.04 13.12
C GLN A 154 -5.51 -2.53 13.16
N ARG A 155 -6.37 -1.78 12.49
CA ARG A 155 -6.45 -0.31 12.56
C ARG A 155 -7.71 0.08 13.35
N ASN A 156 -7.94 1.38 13.55
CA ASN A 156 -9.24 1.82 14.02
C ASN A 156 -10.29 1.54 12.93
N PHE A 157 -11.26 0.67 13.24
CA PHE A 157 -12.39 0.32 12.37
C PHE A 157 -13.75 0.76 12.95
N GLU A 158 -13.79 1.53 14.04
CA GLU A 158 -15.01 1.82 14.80
C GLU A 158 -16.18 2.32 13.92
N ASP A 159 -15.93 3.33 13.07
CA ASP A 159 -16.94 3.87 12.16
C ASP A 159 -17.34 2.90 11.03
N ALA A 160 -16.38 2.16 10.48
CA ALA A 160 -16.65 1.16 9.46
C ALA A 160 -17.51 0.01 10.03
N MET A 161 -17.11 -0.51 11.20
CA MET A 161 -17.83 -1.55 11.94
C MET A 161 -19.23 -1.08 12.33
N ARG A 162 -19.41 0.16 12.80
CA ARG A 162 -20.74 0.73 13.06
C ARG A 162 -21.69 0.61 11.86
N LYS A 163 -21.19 0.77 10.64
CA LYS A 163 -21.99 0.61 9.40
C LYS A 163 -22.12 -0.82 8.91
N VAL A 164 -21.15 -1.69 9.19
CA VAL A 164 -21.32 -3.15 9.04
C VAL A 164 -22.41 -3.66 9.96
N ASP A 165 -22.33 -3.32 11.26
CA ASP A 165 -23.28 -3.66 12.31
C ASP A 165 -24.72 -3.30 11.92
N GLU A 166 -24.95 -2.05 11.54
CA GLU A 166 -26.25 -1.57 11.04
C GLU A 166 -26.76 -2.40 9.85
N THR A 167 -25.91 -2.69 8.87
CA THR A 167 -26.27 -3.41 7.64
C THR A 167 -26.58 -4.89 7.91
N VAL A 168 -25.74 -5.56 8.71
CA VAL A 168 -25.90 -6.98 9.09
C VAL A 168 -27.16 -7.17 9.91
N TYR A 169 -27.36 -6.35 10.94
CA TYR A 169 -28.57 -6.36 11.76
C TYR A 169 -29.83 -6.09 10.93
N SER A 170 -29.76 -5.17 9.96
CA SER A 170 -30.89 -4.85 9.08
C SER A 170 -31.25 -6.00 8.13
N ASN A 171 -30.26 -6.71 7.57
CA ASN A 171 -30.53 -7.92 6.77
C ASN A 171 -31.13 -9.05 7.64
N ILE A 172 -30.60 -9.28 8.85
CA ILE A 172 -31.14 -10.27 9.80
C ILE A 172 -32.61 -9.97 10.15
N THR A 173 -32.91 -8.71 10.46
CA THR A 173 -34.26 -8.27 10.87
C THR A 173 -35.17 -7.85 9.72
N LYS A 174 -34.71 -8.03 8.46
CA LYS A 174 -35.47 -7.73 7.23
C LYS A 174 -36.00 -6.29 7.17
N ARG A 175 -35.22 -5.32 7.65
CA ARG A 175 -35.59 -3.90 7.66
C ARG A 175 -35.72 -3.35 6.24
N ILE A 176 -36.67 -2.43 6.05
CA ILE A 176 -36.95 -1.76 4.76
C ILE A 176 -36.29 -0.38 4.75
N GLY A 177 -35.78 0.06 3.59
CA GLY A 177 -35.31 1.42 3.35
C GLY A 177 -33.78 1.55 3.25
N LYS A 178 -33.30 2.39 2.33
CA LYS A 178 -31.87 2.47 1.95
C LYS A 178 -30.94 2.94 3.06
N SER A 179 -31.44 3.68 4.06
CA SER A 179 -30.67 4.18 5.21
C SER A 179 -30.20 3.10 6.19
N ASN A 180 -30.70 1.87 6.04
CA ASN A 180 -30.37 0.73 6.88
C ASN A 180 -29.22 -0.13 6.30
N TYR A 181 -28.77 0.15 5.08
CA TYR A 181 -27.85 -0.70 4.32
C TYR A 181 -26.75 0.15 3.69
N TRP A 182 -25.49 -0.18 3.98
CA TRP A 182 -24.34 0.66 3.66
C TRP A 182 -23.31 -0.06 2.78
N CYS A 183 -23.07 0.48 1.59
CA CYS A 183 -21.83 0.23 0.86
C CYS A 183 -20.72 1.11 1.45
N LEU A 184 -19.60 0.50 1.81
CA LEU A 184 -18.45 1.22 2.34
C LEU A 184 -17.55 1.69 1.20
N VAL A 185 -17.05 2.93 1.28
CA VAL A 185 -16.22 3.53 0.24
C VAL A 185 -14.96 4.11 0.88
N SER A 186 -13.78 3.62 0.48
CA SER A 186 -12.50 4.15 0.92
C SER A 186 -11.80 4.86 -0.23
N GLY A 187 -11.89 6.20 -0.22
CA GLY A 187 -11.12 7.06 -1.10
C GLY A 187 -9.70 7.30 -0.59
N GLY A 188 -8.86 7.93 -1.41
CA GLY A 188 -7.57 8.47 -0.99
C GLY A 188 -6.41 8.14 -1.94
N ALA A 189 -5.26 8.73 -1.69
CA ALA A 189 -4.07 8.53 -2.53
C ALA A 189 -3.60 7.05 -2.62
N PRO A 190 -2.87 6.65 -3.67
CA PRO A 190 -2.31 5.31 -3.77
C PRO A 190 -1.20 5.04 -2.75
N GLY A 191 -1.14 3.80 -2.29
CA GLY A 191 -0.12 3.34 -1.33
C GLY A 191 -0.47 3.58 0.15
N ILE A 192 -1.57 4.26 0.47
CA ILE A 192 -2.14 4.34 1.84
C ILE A 192 -2.67 2.99 2.35
N GLY A 193 -2.71 1.98 1.48
CA GLY A 193 -3.07 0.61 1.83
C GLY A 193 -4.57 0.36 1.96
N LYS A 194 -5.37 0.88 1.01
CA LYS A 194 -6.83 0.66 0.93
C LYS A 194 -7.19 -0.82 0.71
N THR A 195 -6.52 -1.49 -0.23
CA THR A 195 -6.64 -2.93 -0.50
C THR A 195 -6.41 -3.75 0.78
N ARG A 196 -5.33 -3.41 1.50
CA ARG A 196 -4.97 -3.97 2.81
C ARG A 196 -6.00 -3.64 3.91
N PHE A 197 -6.52 -2.42 3.95
CA PHE A 197 -7.57 -2.01 4.91
C PHE A 197 -8.84 -2.85 4.72
N GLY A 198 -9.26 -3.12 3.48
CA GLY A 198 -10.42 -3.99 3.20
C GLY A 198 -10.23 -5.43 3.69
N GLN A 199 -9.03 -5.99 3.55
CA GLN A 199 -8.68 -7.31 4.12
C GLN A 199 -8.66 -7.30 5.65
N GLU A 200 -8.08 -6.26 6.27
CA GLU A 200 -8.04 -6.10 7.73
C GLU A 200 -9.46 -5.93 8.30
N LEU A 201 -10.32 -5.16 7.64
CA LEU A 201 -11.73 -4.97 8.00
C LEU A 201 -12.53 -6.28 7.83
N PHE A 202 -12.36 -7.03 6.72
CA PHE A 202 -13.00 -8.33 6.56
C PHE A 202 -12.69 -9.30 7.71
N ASN A 203 -11.42 -9.35 8.14
CA ASN A 203 -11.00 -10.16 9.28
C ASN A 203 -11.64 -9.67 10.59
N GLN A 204 -11.80 -8.35 10.78
CA GLN A 204 -12.53 -7.80 11.92
C GLN A 204 -14.00 -8.26 11.93
N ILE A 205 -14.70 -8.14 10.80
CA ILE A 205 -16.11 -8.53 10.66
C ILE A 205 -16.30 -10.02 10.99
N LYS A 206 -15.42 -10.88 10.47
CA LYS A 206 -15.44 -12.33 10.73
C LYS A 206 -15.31 -12.66 12.22
N ASN A 207 -14.46 -11.93 12.94
CA ASN A 207 -14.25 -12.12 14.38
C ASN A 207 -15.35 -11.50 15.25
N ASP A 208 -15.93 -10.38 14.83
CA ASP A 208 -16.83 -9.57 15.64
C ASP A 208 -18.33 -9.84 15.42
N LEU A 209 -18.71 -10.64 14.42
CA LEU A 209 -20.11 -11.01 14.19
C LEU A 209 -20.86 -11.53 15.44
N PRO A 210 -20.27 -12.34 16.34
CA PRO A 210 -20.92 -12.71 17.60
C PRO A 210 -21.20 -11.53 18.54
N LYS A 211 -20.38 -10.47 18.50
CA LYS A 211 -20.59 -9.22 19.25
C LYS A 211 -21.78 -8.44 18.68
N ILE A 212 -21.97 -8.44 17.36
CA ILE A 212 -23.15 -7.83 16.70
C ILE A 212 -24.43 -8.47 17.23
N TYR A 213 -24.45 -9.80 17.38
CA TYR A 213 -25.59 -10.53 17.93
C TYR A 213 -25.93 -10.15 19.37
N ALA A 214 -24.91 -9.91 20.21
CA ALA A 214 -25.09 -9.46 21.58
C ALA A 214 -25.53 -7.98 21.65
N LYS A 215 -24.92 -7.10 20.84
CA LYS A 215 -25.17 -5.65 20.80
C LYS A 215 -26.62 -5.28 20.47
N TYR A 216 -27.28 -6.07 19.60
CA TYR A 216 -28.67 -5.84 19.18
C TYR A 216 -29.67 -6.86 19.77
N ASP A 217 -29.25 -7.63 20.79
CA ASP A 217 -30.04 -8.70 21.42
C ASP A 217 -30.78 -9.60 20.41
N ILE A 218 -30.07 -10.08 19.40
CA ILE A 218 -30.66 -10.83 18.29
C ILE A 218 -31.07 -12.22 18.81
N PRO A 219 -32.36 -12.65 18.71
CA PRO A 219 -32.79 -13.99 19.12
C PRO A 219 -32.03 -15.09 18.37
N GLN A 220 -31.67 -16.19 19.06
CA GLN A 220 -30.86 -17.26 18.46
C GLN A 220 -31.46 -17.82 17.16
N GLU A 221 -32.79 -17.88 17.08
CA GLU A 221 -33.55 -18.47 15.97
C GLU A 221 -33.45 -17.68 14.65
N ILE A 222 -33.05 -16.40 14.69
CA ILE A 222 -32.83 -15.57 13.50
C ILE A 222 -31.35 -15.22 13.25
N ARG A 223 -30.42 -15.67 14.12
CA ARG A 223 -28.98 -15.50 13.90
C ARG A 223 -28.54 -16.32 12.69
N TRP A 224 -27.59 -15.80 11.92
CA TRP A 224 -26.93 -16.63 10.91
C TRP A 224 -26.01 -17.63 11.62
N THR A 225 -26.24 -18.92 11.40
CA THR A 225 -25.47 -20.02 11.99
C THR A 225 -24.65 -20.75 10.92
N GLY A 226 -23.46 -21.24 11.29
CA GLY A 226 -22.61 -22.02 10.37
C GLY A 226 -22.14 -21.28 9.11
N ILE A 227 -21.92 -19.97 9.19
CA ILE A 227 -21.63 -19.08 8.06
C ILE A 227 -20.29 -19.41 7.40
N HIS A 228 -20.24 -19.43 6.06
CA HIS A 228 -18.99 -19.36 5.31
C HIS A 228 -18.62 -17.91 5.03
N PHE A 229 -17.38 -17.51 5.30
CA PHE A 229 -16.89 -16.17 5.02
C PHE A 229 -15.89 -16.22 3.85
N GLU A 230 -16.20 -15.52 2.76
CA GLU A 230 -15.34 -15.40 1.59
C GLU A 230 -14.96 -13.93 1.36
N TYR A 231 -13.69 -13.70 1.02
CA TYR A 231 -13.19 -12.39 0.60
C TYR A 231 -12.73 -12.51 -0.86
N LEU A 232 -13.29 -11.64 -1.70
CA LEU A 232 -12.89 -11.50 -3.11
C LEU A 232 -12.49 -10.06 -3.38
N LEU A 233 -11.32 -9.90 -3.98
CA LEU A 233 -10.83 -8.65 -4.54
C LEU A 233 -11.05 -8.70 -6.05
N ILE A 234 -11.68 -7.67 -6.62
CA ILE A 234 -11.72 -7.45 -8.06
C ILE A 234 -11.15 -6.06 -8.36
N ASP A 235 -10.13 -6.02 -9.20
CA ASP A 235 -9.49 -4.79 -9.67
C ASP A 235 -10.11 -4.35 -11.02
N PHE A 236 -9.92 -3.07 -11.35
CA PHE A 236 -10.26 -2.45 -12.62
C PHE A 236 -9.08 -1.68 -13.24
N ALA A 237 -7.87 -1.78 -12.67
CA ALA A 237 -6.63 -1.23 -13.23
C ALA A 237 -5.86 -2.23 -14.12
N ASN A 238 -4.55 -2.01 -14.31
CA ASN A 238 -3.74 -2.70 -15.33
C ASN A 238 -3.85 -4.24 -15.25
N GLY A 239 -4.22 -4.88 -16.37
CA GLY A 239 -4.50 -6.32 -16.46
C GLY A 239 -5.98 -6.69 -16.27
N TYR A 240 -6.73 -5.87 -15.54
CA TYR A 240 -8.16 -6.04 -15.20
C TYR A 240 -9.08 -4.97 -15.80
N ALA A 241 -8.49 -3.96 -16.43
CA ALA A 241 -9.16 -2.79 -16.97
C ALA A 241 -10.27 -3.15 -17.96
N LEU A 242 -11.33 -2.33 -17.96
CA LEU A 242 -12.41 -2.41 -18.94
C LEU A 242 -11.84 -2.16 -20.34
N THR A 243 -12.18 -3.05 -21.27
CA THR A 243 -11.71 -3.05 -22.65
C THR A 243 -12.89 -2.90 -23.61
N GLU A 244 -12.61 -2.79 -24.91
CA GLU A 244 -13.67 -2.82 -25.92
C GLU A 244 -14.47 -4.13 -25.95
N LYS A 245 -13.92 -5.23 -25.40
CA LYS A 245 -14.67 -6.49 -25.26
C LYS A 245 -15.81 -6.37 -24.26
N ASP A 246 -15.63 -5.58 -23.19
CA ASP A 246 -16.62 -5.40 -22.12
C ASP A 246 -17.88 -4.64 -22.61
N TYR A 247 -17.79 -3.76 -23.63
CA TYR A 247 -18.96 -3.04 -24.20
C TYR A 247 -20.08 -3.95 -24.70
N LYS A 248 -19.79 -5.22 -25.02
CA LYS A 248 -20.78 -6.18 -25.50
C LYS A 248 -21.43 -6.99 -24.37
N LEU A 249 -21.00 -6.79 -23.13
CA LEU A 249 -21.48 -7.49 -21.95
C LEU A 249 -22.35 -6.56 -21.11
N ASN A 250 -23.35 -7.12 -20.42
CA ASN A 250 -24.08 -6.37 -19.41
C ASN A 250 -23.32 -6.34 -18.08
N ALA A 251 -23.66 -5.39 -17.19
CA ALA A 251 -23.02 -5.22 -15.89
C ALA A 251 -22.99 -6.51 -15.03
N SER A 252 -24.02 -7.37 -15.15
CA SER A 252 -24.10 -8.64 -14.42
C SER A 252 -23.01 -9.62 -14.86
N ALA A 253 -22.77 -9.72 -16.17
CA ALA A 253 -21.73 -10.55 -16.76
C ALA A 253 -20.32 -9.98 -16.48
N ILE A 254 -20.15 -8.65 -16.55
CA ILE A 254 -18.87 -7.96 -16.26
C ILE A 254 -18.41 -8.20 -14.81
N ILE A 255 -19.33 -8.12 -13.84
CA ILE A 255 -19.03 -8.47 -12.44
C ILE A 255 -18.78 -9.96 -12.30
N GLY A 256 -19.69 -10.81 -12.81
CA GLY A 256 -19.60 -12.25 -12.60
C GLY A 256 -18.35 -12.87 -13.20
N LEU A 257 -17.87 -12.39 -14.36
CA LEU A 257 -16.56 -12.77 -14.91
C LEU A 257 -15.41 -12.48 -13.95
N ARG A 258 -15.37 -11.29 -13.35
CA ARG A 258 -14.31 -10.87 -12.42
C ARG A 258 -14.38 -11.65 -11.10
N ILE A 259 -15.58 -11.89 -10.59
CA ILE A 259 -15.81 -12.78 -9.42
C ILE A 259 -15.38 -14.21 -9.72
N ALA A 260 -15.74 -14.76 -10.89
CA ALA A 260 -15.38 -16.11 -11.29
C ALA A 260 -13.87 -16.28 -11.40
N TYR A 261 -13.17 -15.31 -12.00
CA TYR A 261 -11.71 -15.30 -12.03
C TYR A 261 -11.09 -15.24 -10.63
N ALA A 262 -11.49 -14.28 -9.80
CA ALA A 262 -10.92 -14.06 -8.46
C ALA A 262 -11.16 -15.25 -7.50
N TYR A 263 -12.24 -16.00 -7.71
CA TYR A 263 -12.57 -17.19 -6.91
C TYR A 263 -11.96 -18.49 -7.47
N PHE A 264 -12.12 -18.78 -8.76
CA PHE A 264 -11.77 -20.08 -9.35
C PHE A 264 -10.37 -20.17 -9.97
N ILE A 265 -9.70 -19.04 -10.25
CA ILE A 265 -8.47 -18.99 -11.04
C ILE A 265 -7.33 -18.29 -10.29
N GLU A 266 -7.53 -17.03 -9.89
CA GLU A 266 -6.46 -16.12 -9.42
C GLU A 266 -5.61 -16.67 -8.27
N LYS A 267 -6.23 -17.41 -7.34
CA LYS A 267 -5.59 -17.95 -6.13
C LYS A 267 -4.73 -19.20 -6.41
N GLU A 268 -4.93 -19.91 -7.52
CA GLU A 268 -4.39 -21.26 -7.77
C GLU A 268 -3.60 -21.40 -9.10
N TYR A 269 -3.85 -20.53 -10.08
CA TYR A 269 -3.40 -20.70 -11.47
C TYR A 269 -2.63 -19.48 -12.01
N MET A 270 -1.58 -19.74 -12.80
CA MET A 270 -0.73 -18.71 -13.42
C MET A 270 -1.36 -18.27 -14.72
N MET A 271 -2.45 -17.54 -14.59
CA MET A 271 -3.30 -17.07 -15.67
C MET A 271 -3.83 -15.69 -15.31
N THR A 272 -3.55 -14.70 -16.14
CA THR A 272 -4.08 -13.34 -15.99
C THR A 272 -5.57 -13.29 -16.34
N PHE A 273 -6.27 -12.23 -15.92
CA PHE A 273 -7.69 -12.05 -16.28
C PHE A 273 -7.93 -12.02 -17.80
N GLN A 274 -6.99 -11.49 -18.59
CA GLN A 274 -7.10 -11.49 -20.05
C GLN A 274 -6.92 -12.90 -20.67
N GLU A 275 -5.97 -13.69 -20.16
CA GLU A 275 -5.78 -15.08 -20.60
C GLU A 275 -6.98 -15.96 -20.21
N PHE A 276 -7.52 -15.75 -18.99
CA PHE A 276 -8.77 -16.36 -18.56
C PHE A 276 -9.93 -16.02 -19.51
N TYR A 277 -10.12 -14.73 -19.81
CA TYR A 277 -11.17 -14.27 -20.73
C TYR A 277 -11.02 -14.93 -22.12
N ILE A 278 -9.79 -15.00 -22.65
CA ILE A 278 -9.52 -15.64 -23.95
C ILE A 278 -9.84 -17.15 -23.90
N ALA A 279 -9.47 -17.85 -22.84
CA ALA A 279 -9.73 -19.27 -22.70
C ALA A 279 -11.23 -19.60 -22.62
N ILE A 280 -12.01 -18.83 -21.85
CA ILE A 280 -13.47 -19.02 -21.77
C ILE A 280 -14.19 -18.54 -23.04
N GLU A 281 -13.72 -17.48 -23.71
CA GLU A 281 -14.27 -17.01 -25.00
C GLU A 281 -14.07 -18.08 -26.09
N ALA A 282 -12.92 -18.76 -26.09
CA ALA A 282 -12.61 -19.86 -27.00
C ALA A 282 -13.44 -21.14 -26.74
N TYR A 283 -13.75 -21.46 -25.47
CA TYR A 283 -14.61 -22.60 -25.13
C TYR A 283 -16.10 -22.31 -25.38
N ALA A 284 -16.59 -21.18 -24.88
CA ALA A 284 -18.03 -20.91 -24.83
C ALA A 284 -18.60 -20.26 -26.10
N GLY A 285 -17.74 -19.58 -26.87
CA GLY A 285 -18.17 -18.64 -27.89
C GLY A 285 -18.63 -17.31 -27.28
N LYS A 286 -18.36 -16.22 -27.99
CA LYS A 286 -18.52 -14.84 -27.49
C LYS A 286 -19.91 -14.54 -26.94
N ASP A 287 -20.95 -14.97 -27.65
CA ASP A 287 -22.33 -14.60 -27.35
C ASP A 287 -22.86 -15.28 -26.07
N ARG A 288 -22.30 -16.45 -25.70
CA ARG A 288 -22.73 -17.21 -24.50
C ARG A 288 -22.07 -16.73 -23.20
N LEU A 289 -21.05 -15.87 -23.27
CA LEU A 289 -20.40 -15.35 -22.06
C LEU A 289 -21.37 -14.55 -21.19
N ILE A 290 -22.33 -13.86 -21.80
CA ILE A 290 -23.36 -13.09 -21.09
C ILE A 290 -24.21 -14.00 -20.21
N ASP A 291 -24.67 -15.14 -20.74
CA ASP A 291 -25.55 -16.06 -20.03
C ASP A 291 -24.81 -16.83 -18.93
N LEU A 292 -23.61 -17.32 -19.25
CA LEU A 292 -22.83 -18.20 -18.38
C LEU A 292 -22.19 -17.49 -17.18
N PHE A 293 -21.84 -16.22 -17.33
CA PHE A 293 -21.09 -15.47 -16.31
C PHE A 293 -21.91 -14.34 -15.67
N THR A 294 -23.24 -14.35 -15.74
CA THR A 294 -24.05 -13.48 -14.87
C THR A 294 -23.73 -13.73 -13.39
N ILE A 295 -23.76 -12.69 -12.56
CA ILE A 295 -23.45 -12.82 -11.12
C ILE A 295 -24.32 -13.88 -10.42
N ASN A 296 -25.57 -14.08 -10.87
CA ASN A 296 -26.49 -15.11 -10.37
C ASN A 296 -25.94 -16.52 -10.58
N VAL A 297 -25.48 -16.83 -11.79
CA VAL A 297 -24.90 -18.14 -12.13
C VAL A 297 -23.60 -18.35 -11.35
N VAL A 298 -22.74 -17.32 -11.32
CA VAL A 298 -21.43 -17.41 -10.66
C VAL A 298 -21.57 -17.61 -9.14
N ILE A 299 -22.45 -16.89 -8.45
CA ILE A 299 -22.69 -17.08 -7.01
C ILE A 299 -23.33 -18.45 -6.72
N SER A 300 -24.21 -18.94 -7.60
CA SER A 300 -24.77 -20.30 -7.49
C SER A 300 -23.70 -21.39 -7.62
N GLU A 301 -22.74 -21.21 -8.52
CA GLU A 301 -21.64 -22.16 -8.71
C GLU A 301 -20.56 -22.05 -7.62
N ILE A 302 -20.32 -20.85 -7.05
CA ILE A 302 -19.52 -20.70 -5.82
C ILE A 302 -20.16 -21.50 -4.68
N HIS A 303 -21.47 -21.32 -4.44
CA HIS A 303 -22.19 -22.08 -3.41
C HIS A 303 -22.13 -23.59 -3.66
N SER A 304 -22.21 -24.03 -4.91
CA SER A 304 -22.05 -25.44 -5.28
C SER A 304 -20.62 -25.95 -5.04
N SER A 305 -19.60 -25.15 -5.36
CA SER A 305 -18.18 -25.54 -5.18
C SER A 305 -17.78 -25.73 -3.72
N LEU A 306 -18.39 -24.96 -2.81
CA LEU A 306 -18.12 -25.03 -1.37
C LEU A 306 -18.78 -26.25 -0.68
N ASN A 307 -19.62 -27.02 -1.39
CA ASN A 307 -20.37 -28.17 -0.86
C ASN A 307 -21.07 -27.88 0.49
N LEU A 308 -21.60 -26.66 0.66
CA LEU A 308 -22.19 -26.24 1.94
C LEU A 308 -23.49 -27.00 2.23
N PRO A 309 -23.68 -27.53 3.46
CA PRO A 309 -24.96 -28.03 3.92
C PRO A 309 -26.12 -27.05 3.69
N ASN A 310 -27.26 -27.58 3.24
CA ASN A 310 -28.48 -26.83 2.98
C ASN A 310 -28.82 -25.86 4.15
N GLY A 311 -29.06 -24.59 3.82
CA GLY A 311 -29.40 -23.55 4.79
C GLY A 311 -28.22 -22.74 5.34
N ARG A 312 -26.96 -23.15 5.11
CA ARG A 312 -25.80 -22.31 5.49
C ARG A 312 -25.74 -21.04 4.63
N LYS A 313 -25.39 -19.93 5.28
CA LYS A 313 -25.26 -18.62 4.62
C LYS A 313 -23.80 -18.33 4.26
N ILE A 314 -23.57 -17.81 3.06
CA ILE A 314 -22.32 -17.24 2.62
C ILE A 314 -22.33 -15.74 2.93
N PHE A 315 -21.30 -15.27 3.62
CA PHE A 315 -20.95 -13.86 3.71
C PHE A 315 -19.83 -13.60 2.70
N LEU A 316 -20.15 -12.94 1.59
CA LEU A 316 -19.17 -12.56 0.56
C LEU A 316 -18.81 -11.09 0.75
N TYR A 317 -17.59 -10.82 1.18
CA TYR A 317 -17.02 -9.46 1.17
C TYR A 317 -16.42 -9.20 -0.22
N LEU A 318 -17.09 -8.36 -1.00
CA LEU A 318 -16.73 -8.04 -2.37
C LEU A 318 -15.99 -6.70 -2.39
N HIS A 319 -14.66 -6.77 -2.46
CA HIS A 319 -13.78 -5.62 -2.53
C HIS A 319 -13.59 -5.25 -4.00
N ILE A 320 -14.04 -4.05 -4.39
CA ILE A 320 -13.91 -3.51 -5.74
C ILE A 320 -12.86 -2.39 -5.70
N ASP A 321 -11.65 -2.67 -6.19
CA ASP A 321 -10.56 -1.68 -6.22
C ASP A 321 -10.53 -0.88 -7.52
N GLU A 322 -9.89 0.28 -7.44
CA GLU A 322 -9.76 1.29 -8.51
C GLU A 322 -11.11 1.65 -9.21
N PHE A 323 -12.20 1.69 -8.43
CA PHE A 323 -13.58 1.87 -8.94
C PHE A 323 -13.78 3.11 -9.81
N GLN A 324 -12.95 4.16 -9.66
CA GLN A 324 -13.06 5.37 -10.47
C GLN A 324 -12.77 5.12 -11.96
N LEU A 325 -12.12 4.01 -12.30
CA LEU A 325 -11.91 3.60 -13.69
C LEU A 325 -13.21 3.13 -14.35
N ILE A 326 -14.20 2.68 -13.57
CA ILE A 326 -15.55 2.34 -14.03
C ILE A 326 -16.32 3.64 -14.37
N ASP A 327 -16.26 4.64 -13.51
CA ASP A 327 -16.87 5.96 -13.76
C ASP A 327 -16.24 6.70 -14.95
N LEU A 328 -14.91 6.60 -15.11
CA LEU A 328 -14.19 7.10 -16.29
C LEU A 328 -14.53 6.34 -17.57
N TRP A 329 -15.01 5.10 -17.48
CA TRP A 329 -15.52 4.33 -18.60
C TRP A 329 -16.96 4.76 -18.94
N ASP A 330 -17.83 4.91 -17.95
CA ASP A 330 -19.20 5.42 -18.13
C ASP A 330 -19.22 6.80 -18.81
N LYS A 331 -18.29 7.68 -18.43
CA LYS A 331 -18.12 9.02 -19.05
C LYS A 331 -17.57 9.00 -20.47
N LYS A 332 -17.12 7.84 -20.97
CA LYS A 332 -16.63 7.62 -22.34
C LYS A 332 -17.53 6.69 -23.15
N ASP A 333 -18.56 6.12 -22.53
CA ASP A 333 -19.47 5.21 -23.21
C ASP A 333 -20.33 5.97 -24.22
N ILE A 334 -20.14 5.62 -25.50
CA ILE A 334 -20.86 6.19 -26.65
C ILE A 334 -22.06 5.33 -27.07
N SER A 335 -22.38 4.27 -26.33
CA SER A 335 -23.56 3.45 -26.59
C SER A 335 -24.86 4.25 -26.40
N THR A 336 -25.94 3.82 -27.07
CA THR A 336 -27.21 4.55 -27.06
C THR A 336 -28.37 3.58 -26.77
N PRO A 337 -29.00 3.64 -25.59
CA PRO A 337 -28.61 4.45 -24.43
C PRO A 337 -27.28 4.00 -23.80
N PRO A 338 -26.57 4.88 -23.05
CA PRO A 338 -25.37 4.50 -22.30
C PRO A 338 -25.64 3.34 -21.33
N ILE A 339 -24.67 2.45 -21.16
CA ILE A 339 -24.76 1.23 -20.34
C ILE A 339 -24.89 1.56 -18.85
N GLY A 340 -24.33 2.69 -18.38
CA GLY A 340 -24.40 3.10 -16.97
C GLY A 340 -23.88 2.01 -16.03
N LEU A 341 -22.67 1.52 -16.31
CA LEU A 341 -22.07 0.33 -15.72
C LEU A 341 -21.95 0.46 -14.21
N PHE A 342 -21.40 1.56 -13.67
CA PHE A 342 -21.22 1.69 -12.22
C PHE A 342 -22.57 1.65 -11.48
N TYR A 343 -23.56 2.43 -11.93
CA TYR A 343 -24.92 2.38 -11.39
C TYR A 343 -25.52 0.96 -11.45
N ASN A 344 -25.46 0.30 -12.61
CA ASN A 344 -26.03 -1.03 -12.79
C ASN A 344 -25.27 -2.09 -11.97
N MET A 345 -23.96 -1.99 -11.82
CA MET A 345 -23.15 -2.85 -10.95
C MET A 345 -23.60 -2.75 -9.49
N ILE A 346 -23.72 -1.53 -8.95
CA ILE A 346 -24.20 -1.31 -7.58
C ILE A 346 -25.65 -1.78 -7.43
N HIS A 347 -26.51 -1.51 -8.41
CA HIS A 347 -27.90 -1.96 -8.40
C HIS A 347 -27.98 -3.49 -8.26
N ILE A 348 -27.22 -4.21 -9.09
CA ILE A 348 -27.16 -5.68 -9.08
C ILE A 348 -26.62 -6.21 -7.74
N ILE A 349 -25.49 -5.69 -7.26
CA ILE A 349 -24.87 -6.12 -6.00
C ILE A 349 -25.79 -5.84 -4.80
N SER A 350 -26.50 -4.70 -4.81
CA SER A 350 -27.45 -4.33 -3.75
C SER A 350 -28.57 -5.35 -3.58
N THR A 351 -28.94 -6.11 -4.62
CA THR A 351 -29.99 -7.13 -4.51
C THR A 351 -29.60 -8.21 -3.51
N TYR A 352 -28.34 -8.65 -3.46
CA TYR A 352 -27.87 -9.65 -2.51
C TYR A 352 -27.82 -9.13 -1.07
N MET A 353 -27.33 -7.90 -0.88
CA MET A 353 -27.31 -7.22 0.42
C MET A 353 -28.73 -7.08 1.02
N LEU A 354 -29.72 -6.79 0.18
CA LEU A 354 -31.12 -6.62 0.58
C LEU A 354 -31.89 -7.93 0.66
N SER A 355 -31.42 -8.99 -0.02
CA SER A 355 -32.11 -10.28 -0.08
C SER A 355 -32.02 -11.08 1.22
N THR A 356 -32.99 -11.96 1.42
CA THR A 356 -32.91 -13.05 2.41
C THR A 356 -32.35 -14.34 1.80
N THR A 357 -31.52 -14.25 0.75
CA THR A 357 -30.93 -15.45 0.12
C THR A 357 -29.83 -16.05 1.00
N HIS A 358 -29.36 -17.24 0.61
CA HIS A 358 -28.20 -17.90 1.21
C HIS A 358 -26.86 -17.16 0.95
N THR A 359 -26.83 -16.06 0.18
CA THR A 359 -25.61 -15.24 0.01
C THR A 359 -25.88 -13.78 0.34
N PHE A 360 -25.22 -13.29 1.38
CA PHE A 360 -25.15 -11.86 1.69
C PHE A 360 -23.85 -11.29 1.11
N VAL A 361 -23.96 -10.28 0.25
CA VAL A 361 -22.79 -9.60 -0.35
C VAL A 361 -22.62 -8.25 0.33
N MET A 362 -21.41 -8.00 0.84
CA MET A 362 -20.98 -6.73 1.42
C MET A 362 -19.98 -6.06 0.46
N PRO A 363 -20.38 -5.04 -0.32
CA PRO A 363 -19.49 -4.32 -1.21
C PRO A 363 -18.65 -3.29 -0.45
N PHE A 364 -17.36 -3.31 -0.72
CA PHE A 364 -16.39 -2.30 -0.30
C PHE A 364 -15.71 -1.75 -1.55
N LEU A 365 -15.87 -0.45 -1.81
CA LEU A 365 -15.23 0.23 -2.94
C LEU A 365 -13.94 0.89 -2.46
N SER A 366 -12.82 0.67 -3.14
CA SER A 366 -11.60 1.47 -2.94
C SER A 366 -11.07 2.08 -4.22
N GLY A 367 -10.48 3.26 -4.11
CA GLY A 367 -10.03 4.01 -5.28
C GLY A 367 -9.42 5.36 -4.92
N THR A 368 -9.15 6.20 -5.92
CA THR A 368 -8.60 7.55 -5.70
C THR A 368 -9.64 8.67 -5.80
N ALA A 369 -10.80 8.45 -6.44
CA ALA A 369 -11.80 9.50 -6.68
C ALA A 369 -13.16 9.22 -5.99
N PRO A 370 -13.31 9.46 -4.67
CA PRO A 370 -14.59 9.26 -3.97
C PRO A 370 -15.75 10.11 -4.53
N LEU A 371 -15.45 11.24 -5.17
CA LEU A 371 -16.44 12.09 -5.86
C LEU A 371 -17.22 11.37 -6.97
N ALA A 372 -16.61 10.40 -7.67
CA ALA A 372 -17.31 9.60 -8.67
C ALA A 372 -18.50 8.81 -8.08
N VAL A 373 -18.36 8.32 -6.84
CA VAL A 373 -19.49 7.70 -6.13
C VAL A 373 -20.54 8.75 -5.75
N ILE A 374 -20.12 9.97 -5.40
CA ILE A 374 -21.03 11.07 -5.03
C ILE A 374 -21.89 11.51 -6.21
N GLU A 375 -21.35 11.54 -7.42
CA GLU A 375 -22.09 11.84 -8.65
C GLU A 375 -23.12 10.76 -9.00
N GLN A 376 -22.84 9.48 -8.70
CA GLN A 376 -23.72 8.35 -9.04
C GLN A 376 -24.65 7.87 -7.89
N LYS A 377 -24.55 8.42 -6.67
CA LYS A 377 -25.22 7.86 -5.47
C LYS A 377 -26.75 7.97 -5.43
N GLU A 378 -27.36 8.96 -6.07
CA GLU A 378 -28.73 9.37 -5.72
C GLU A 378 -29.79 8.31 -6.07
N ALA A 379 -29.57 7.55 -7.15
CA ALA A 379 -30.48 6.50 -7.64
C ALA A 379 -30.29 5.12 -6.97
N SER A 380 -29.31 4.93 -6.08
CA SER A 380 -29.02 3.62 -5.48
C SER A 380 -30.09 3.16 -4.48
N ARG A 381 -30.31 1.83 -4.43
CA ARG A 381 -31.16 1.15 -3.44
C ARG A 381 -30.55 1.04 -2.04
N ILE A 382 -29.25 1.33 -1.92
CA ILE A 382 -28.48 1.29 -0.67
C ILE A 382 -27.78 2.63 -0.45
N SER A 383 -27.42 2.94 0.78
CA SER A 383 -26.65 4.13 1.12
C SER A 383 -25.15 3.89 0.96
N PHE A 384 -24.37 4.96 0.85
CA PHE A 384 -22.91 4.91 0.83
C PHE A 384 -22.35 5.58 2.07
N TYR A 385 -21.31 5.00 2.65
CA TYR A 385 -20.57 5.59 3.77
C TYR A 385 -19.09 5.65 3.43
N PHE A 386 -18.53 6.86 3.48
CA PHE A 386 -17.11 7.09 3.20
C PHE A 386 -16.30 6.82 4.47
N VAL A 387 -15.39 5.85 4.39
CA VAL A 387 -14.49 5.47 5.48
C VAL A 387 -13.08 5.99 5.20
N GLU A 388 -12.50 6.71 6.17
CA GLU A 388 -11.08 7.06 6.11
C GLU A 388 -10.24 5.77 6.10
N CYS A 389 -9.17 5.74 5.31
CA CYS A 389 -8.14 4.70 5.38
C CYS A 389 -6.99 5.21 6.27
N PRO A 390 -7.04 5.00 7.60
CA PRO A 390 -6.00 5.49 8.50
C PRO A 390 -4.64 4.88 8.15
N LEU A 391 -3.59 5.69 8.24
CA LEU A 391 -2.21 5.23 8.15
C LEU A 391 -1.87 4.28 9.31
N LEU A 392 -0.82 3.47 9.14
CA LEU A 392 -0.36 2.56 10.18
C LEU A 392 0.15 3.39 11.39
N ASN A 393 -0.30 3.04 12.58
CA ASN A 393 0.26 3.62 13.80
C ASN A 393 1.63 2.95 14.12
N ILE A 394 2.38 3.55 15.04
CA ILE A 394 3.73 3.07 15.41
C ILE A 394 3.71 1.63 15.96
N GLU A 395 2.64 1.23 16.65
CA GLU A 395 2.49 -0.14 17.16
C GLU A 395 2.37 -1.14 16.01
N SER A 396 1.51 -0.89 15.02
CA SER A 396 1.38 -1.72 13.82
C SER A 396 2.68 -1.82 13.04
N ILE A 397 3.42 -0.71 12.91
CA ILE A 397 4.74 -0.69 12.24
C ILE A 397 5.74 -1.60 12.99
N ILE A 398 5.81 -1.49 14.32
CA ILE A 398 6.67 -2.32 15.17
C ILE A 398 6.28 -3.81 15.06
N GLN A 399 4.99 -4.14 15.07
CA GLN A 399 4.51 -5.52 14.94
C GLN A 399 4.80 -6.13 13.56
N ILE A 400 4.77 -5.33 12.49
CA ILE A 400 5.19 -5.75 11.14
C ILE A 400 6.71 -6.03 11.11
N MET A 401 7.52 -5.17 11.74
CA MET A 401 8.97 -5.39 11.82
C MET A 401 9.33 -6.59 12.72
N ASP A 402 8.57 -6.84 13.79
CA ASP A 402 8.69 -8.05 14.62
C ASP A 402 8.42 -9.34 13.85
N TYR A 403 7.42 -9.35 12.97
CA TYR A 403 7.15 -10.49 12.10
C TYR A 403 8.34 -10.80 11.18
N PHE A 404 8.97 -9.79 10.57
CA PHE A 404 10.16 -10.01 9.75
C PHE A 404 11.36 -10.44 10.60
N ALA A 405 11.52 -9.87 11.80
CA ALA A 405 12.55 -10.29 12.75
C ALA A 405 12.39 -11.76 13.16
N GLU A 406 11.17 -12.24 13.37
CA GLU A 406 10.88 -13.64 13.61
C GLU A 406 11.22 -14.51 12.38
N LYS A 407 10.67 -14.14 11.22
CA LYS A 407 10.80 -14.84 9.94
C LYS A 407 12.26 -15.05 9.53
N PHE A 408 13.09 -14.03 9.73
CA PHE A 408 14.51 -14.03 9.40
C PHE A 408 15.42 -14.46 10.55
N LYS A 409 14.86 -14.90 11.69
CA LYS A 409 15.58 -15.38 12.88
C LYS A 409 16.58 -14.34 13.41
N ALA A 410 16.15 -13.08 13.49
CA ALA A 410 16.91 -11.99 14.09
C ALA A 410 17.30 -12.32 15.54
N GLY A 411 18.47 -11.87 15.99
CA GLY A 411 18.95 -12.18 17.32
C GLY A 411 18.03 -11.58 18.40
N ILE A 412 17.81 -12.36 19.45
CA ILE A 412 17.03 -11.96 20.62
C ILE A 412 18.00 -11.58 21.75
N LYS A 413 17.64 -10.58 22.55
CA LYS A 413 18.30 -10.22 23.81
C LYS A 413 17.27 -9.67 24.77
N ASN A 414 17.30 -10.11 26.03
CA ASN A 414 16.37 -9.69 27.09
C ASN A 414 14.88 -9.80 26.66
N TYR A 415 14.50 -10.96 26.10
CA TYR A 415 13.14 -11.30 25.65
C TYR A 415 12.57 -10.48 24.47
N ALA A 416 13.38 -9.77 23.69
CA ALA A 416 12.95 -9.22 22.40
C ALA A 416 14.07 -9.15 21.34
N TYR A 417 13.68 -8.87 20.10
CA TYR A 417 14.59 -8.75 18.96
C TYR A 417 15.54 -7.57 19.07
N LYS A 418 16.79 -7.78 18.66
CA LYS A 418 17.87 -6.80 18.77
C LYS A 418 17.70 -5.55 17.90
N TRP A 419 16.86 -5.60 16.87
CA TRP A 419 16.59 -4.42 16.05
C TRP A 419 15.90 -3.28 16.84
N LYS A 420 15.15 -3.60 17.90
CA LYS A 420 14.48 -2.60 18.77
C LYS A 420 15.45 -1.73 19.57
N PHE A 421 16.73 -2.06 19.53
CA PHE A 421 17.83 -1.26 20.10
C PHE A 421 18.37 -0.22 19.15
N SER A 422 18.22 -0.42 17.84
CA SER A 422 18.72 0.50 16.85
C SER A 422 17.82 1.74 16.81
N PHE A 423 18.23 2.78 17.52
CA PHE A 423 17.57 4.08 17.42
C PHE A 423 17.42 4.54 15.95
N PRO A 424 18.46 4.47 15.07
CA PRO A 424 18.32 4.85 13.67
C PRO A 424 17.28 4.01 12.91
N MET A 425 17.17 2.70 13.20
CA MET A 425 16.12 1.87 12.58
C MET A 425 14.72 2.28 13.01
N LEU A 426 14.53 2.62 14.30
CA LEU A 426 13.25 3.15 14.80
C LEU A 426 12.89 4.48 14.13
N GLN A 427 13.86 5.36 13.90
CA GLN A 427 13.64 6.61 13.17
C GLN A 427 13.25 6.37 11.70
N LEU A 428 13.93 5.46 10.99
CA LEU A 428 13.58 5.12 9.60
C LEU A 428 12.16 4.55 9.46
N LEU A 429 11.72 3.74 10.43
CA LEU A 429 10.35 3.21 10.49
C LEU A 429 9.34 4.34 10.71
N GLU A 430 9.64 5.30 11.58
CA GLU A 430 8.79 6.46 11.84
C GLU A 430 8.72 7.43 10.65
N ASP A 431 9.83 7.64 9.94
CA ASP A 431 9.93 8.54 8.77
C ASP A 431 8.98 8.15 7.64
N THR A 432 8.51 6.90 7.60
CA THR A 432 7.45 6.42 6.70
C THR A 432 6.12 7.14 6.92
N GLY A 433 5.93 7.81 8.06
CA GLY A 433 4.69 8.47 8.46
C GLY A 433 3.50 7.51 8.63
N GLY A 434 3.75 6.19 8.70
CA GLY A 434 2.70 5.18 8.66
C GLY A 434 2.16 4.85 7.26
N LEU A 435 2.73 5.42 6.20
CA LEU A 435 2.36 5.10 4.81
C LEU A 435 2.81 3.67 4.46
N PRO A 436 1.89 2.70 4.23
CA PRO A 436 2.26 1.32 3.96
C PRO A 436 3.24 1.16 2.79
N ARG A 437 3.10 1.96 1.73
CA ARG A 437 4.03 1.94 0.59
C ARG A 437 5.44 2.44 0.94
N ALA A 438 5.59 3.41 1.84
CA ALA A 438 6.91 3.84 2.31
C ALA A 438 7.56 2.79 3.20
N LEU A 439 6.76 2.13 4.06
CA LEU A 439 7.22 1.01 4.89
C LEU A 439 7.67 -0.20 4.05
N GLU A 440 6.92 -0.53 3.00
CA GLU A 440 7.29 -1.55 2.02
C GLU A 440 8.61 -1.22 1.31
N ARG A 441 8.81 0.05 0.88
CA ARG A 441 10.07 0.49 0.27
C ARG A 441 11.25 0.41 1.24
N LEU A 442 11.05 0.76 2.51
CA LEU A 442 12.05 0.56 3.56
C LEU A 442 12.45 -0.92 3.69
N PHE A 443 11.50 -1.85 3.73
CA PHE A 443 11.82 -3.28 3.80
C PHE A 443 12.46 -3.83 2.53
N ILE A 444 12.10 -3.34 1.34
CA ILE A 444 12.78 -3.70 0.08
C ILE A 444 14.25 -3.24 0.10
N VAL A 445 14.56 -2.06 0.64
CA VAL A 445 15.95 -1.58 0.78
C VAL A 445 16.70 -2.37 1.86
N CYS A 446 16.08 -2.64 3.01
CA CYS A 446 16.72 -3.38 4.10
C CYS A 446 16.95 -4.87 3.78
N PHE A 447 15.97 -5.55 3.18
CA PHE A 447 15.97 -7.01 3.00
C PHE A 447 16.20 -7.47 1.54
N GLY A 448 16.40 -6.52 0.63
CA GLY A 448 16.52 -6.74 -0.81
C GLY A 448 15.17 -6.98 -1.50
N PRO A 449 15.07 -6.84 -2.84
CA PRO A 449 13.80 -6.99 -3.59
C PRO A 449 13.12 -8.35 -3.47
N SER A 450 13.88 -9.40 -3.16
CA SER A 450 13.39 -10.77 -2.91
C SER A 450 13.21 -11.10 -1.42
N GLY A 451 13.46 -10.16 -0.51
CA GLY A 451 13.44 -10.35 0.94
C GLY A 451 14.50 -11.31 1.51
N LEU A 452 15.24 -12.04 0.68
CA LEU A 452 16.14 -13.11 1.13
C LEU A 452 17.31 -12.59 1.96
N ASN A 453 17.67 -11.30 1.82
CA ASN A 453 18.77 -10.69 2.56
C ASN A 453 18.34 -10.27 3.99
N GLY A 454 17.08 -10.47 4.39
CA GLY A 454 16.59 -10.10 5.72
C GLY A 454 17.42 -10.67 6.87
N LYS A 455 17.89 -11.93 6.75
CA LYS A 455 18.77 -12.55 7.75
C LYS A 455 20.14 -11.87 7.82
N GLU A 456 20.71 -11.51 6.67
CA GLU A 456 21.99 -10.78 6.60
C GLU A 456 21.83 -9.38 7.21
N PHE A 457 20.76 -8.65 6.86
CA PHE A 457 20.45 -7.34 7.41
C PHE A 457 20.40 -7.36 8.95
N PHE A 458 19.65 -8.31 9.54
CA PHE A 458 19.59 -8.43 11.00
C PHE A 458 20.93 -8.80 11.61
N ALA A 459 21.72 -9.68 10.99
CA ALA A 459 23.07 -9.98 11.47
C ALA A 459 23.99 -8.73 11.44
N ARG A 460 23.98 -7.98 10.34
CA ARG A 460 24.77 -6.75 10.16
C ARG A 460 24.32 -5.62 11.09
N LEU A 461 23.03 -5.54 11.42
CA LEU A 461 22.49 -4.63 12.42
C LEU A 461 23.04 -4.92 13.83
N GLU A 462 23.51 -6.13 14.08
CA GLU A 462 24.10 -6.56 15.36
C GLU A 462 25.64 -6.51 15.39
N THR A 463 26.31 -6.68 14.24
CA THR A 463 27.77 -6.89 14.17
C THR A 463 28.54 -5.81 13.41
N GLU A 464 27.88 -5.07 12.52
CA GLU A 464 28.49 -4.07 11.63
C GLU A 464 28.00 -2.66 11.95
N LYS A 465 28.63 -1.66 11.33
CA LYS A 465 28.14 -0.29 11.33
C LYS A 465 27.33 -0.03 10.06
N ILE A 466 26.03 -0.32 10.12
CA ILE A 466 25.09 0.03 9.05
C ILE A 466 25.08 1.55 8.84
N VAL A 467 25.27 2.00 7.60
CA VAL A 467 25.19 3.42 7.23
C VAL A 467 23.73 3.78 6.96
N PHE A 468 22.99 4.11 8.02
CA PHE A 468 21.55 4.39 7.96
C PHE A 468 21.18 5.55 7.03
N ALA A 469 22.09 6.51 6.84
CA ALA A 469 21.92 7.58 5.85
C ALA A 469 21.77 7.03 4.42
N SER A 470 22.48 5.96 4.03
CA SER A 470 22.31 5.32 2.72
C SER A 470 20.89 4.77 2.58
N ILE A 471 20.44 3.98 3.56
CA ILE A 471 19.09 3.41 3.57
C ILE A 471 18.03 4.51 3.42
N PHE A 472 18.19 5.65 4.12
CA PHE A 472 17.28 6.78 3.96
C PHE A 472 17.26 7.32 2.52
N TYR A 473 18.42 7.58 1.91
CA TYR A 473 18.50 8.09 0.54
C TYR A 473 17.99 7.08 -0.51
N ASP A 474 18.25 5.79 -0.31
CA ASP A 474 17.80 4.71 -1.19
C ASP A 474 16.26 4.60 -1.16
N VAL A 475 15.65 4.67 0.03
CA VAL A 475 14.18 4.72 0.19
C VAL A 475 13.60 6.01 -0.40
N MET A 476 14.24 7.15 -0.15
CA MET A 476 13.83 8.46 -0.70
C MET A 476 13.85 8.44 -2.24
N SER A 477 14.89 7.87 -2.84
CA SER A 477 15.05 7.69 -4.29
C SER A 477 13.99 6.75 -4.87
N ALA A 478 13.74 5.61 -4.22
CA ALA A 478 12.72 4.66 -4.64
C ALA A 478 11.29 5.24 -4.56
N LEU A 479 11.01 6.09 -3.57
CA LEU A 479 9.74 6.81 -3.45
C LEU A 479 9.59 7.88 -4.53
N ASP A 480 10.64 8.65 -4.83
CA ASP A 480 10.61 9.63 -5.93
C ASP A 480 10.41 8.95 -7.29
N GLY A 481 11.10 7.84 -7.55
CA GLY A 481 10.92 7.05 -8.78
C GLY A 481 9.51 6.47 -8.92
N GLN A 482 8.83 6.16 -7.81
CA GLN A 482 7.47 5.62 -7.84
C GLN A 482 6.38 6.70 -7.96
N TYR A 483 6.53 7.83 -7.28
CA TYR A 483 5.50 8.89 -7.19
C TYR A 483 5.80 10.11 -8.07
N ASN A 484 6.99 10.18 -8.67
CA ASN A 484 7.51 11.28 -9.48
C ASN A 484 7.43 12.65 -8.79
N ILE A 485 7.73 12.66 -7.48
CA ILE A 485 7.49 13.79 -6.57
C ILE A 485 8.29 15.01 -7.01
N LYS A 486 9.59 14.85 -7.28
CA LYS A 486 10.44 15.97 -7.69
C LYS A 486 9.98 16.61 -9.00
N ALA A 487 9.49 15.82 -9.97
CA ALA A 487 8.96 16.39 -11.21
C ALA A 487 7.63 17.13 -10.97
N TYR A 488 6.74 16.58 -10.15
CA TYR A 488 5.52 17.26 -9.74
C TYR A 488 5.80 18.60 -9.04
N VAL A 489 6.72 18.61 -8.07
CA VAL A 489 7.10 19.82 -7.31
C VAL A 489 7.77 20.86 -8.24
N ARG A 490 8.61 20.44 -9.20
CA ARG A 490 9.18 21.34 -10.21
C ARG A 490 8.10 22.03 -11.05
N LYS A 491 7.06 21.29 -11.46
CA LYS A 491 5.95 21.80 -12.27
C LYS A 491 4.99 22.69 -11.47
N ASN A 492 4.72 22.33 -10.22
CA ASN A 492 3.65 22.92 -9.39
C ASN A 492 4.19 23.57 -8.10
N LYS A 493 5.25 24.39 -8.21
CA LYS A 493 5.99 24.93 -7.04
C LYS A 493 5.11 25.63 -6.00
N GLN A 494 4.17 26.47 -6.43
CA GLN A 494 3.28 27.21 -5.51
C GLN A 494 2.31 26.30 -4.75
N VAL A 495 1.76 25.29 -5.43
CA VAL A 495 0.95 24.25 -4.79
C VAL A 495 1.80 23.50 -3.76
N ALA A 496 3.00 23.08 -4.12
CA ALA A 496 3.91 22.33 -3.23
C ALA A 496 4.30 23.13 -1.97
N LEU A 497 4.52 24.45 -2.08
CA LEU A 497 4.77 25.33 -0.95
C LEU A 497 3.57 25.42 0.01
N LYS A 498 2.34 25.56 -0.52
CA LYS A 498 1.12 25.58 0.30
C LYS A 498 0.91 24.25 1.03
N LEU A 499 1.07 23.13 0.32
CA LEU A 499 0.96 21.78 0.89
C LEU A 499 1.93 21.55 2.06
N LEU A 500 3.19 21.99 1.91
CA LEU A 500 4.14 21.97 3.01
C LEU A 500 3.64 22.79 4.19
N SER A 501 3.20 24.05 3.99
CA SER A 501 2.72 24.91 5.09
C SER A 501 1.60 24.24 5.88
N TYR A 502 0.55 23.76 5.21
CA TYR A 502 -0.58 23.11 5.89
C TYR A 502 -0.15 21.82 6.63
N CYS A 503 0.75 21.02 6.04
CA CYS A 503 1.24 19.79 6.66
C CYS A 503 2.13 20.07 7.89
N ILE A 504 3.03 21.04 7.79
CA ILE A 504 3.95 21.43 8.87
C ILE A 504 3.19 22.13 9.99
N GLU A 505 2.24 23.01 9.68
CA GLU A 505 1.50 23.75 10.71
C GLU A 505 0.34 22.92 11.30
N GLY A 506 0.00 21.77 10.68
CA GLY A 506 -1.13 20.96 11.07
C GLY A 506 -2.48 21.67 10.87
N THR A 507 -2.53 22.68 10.01
CA THR A 507 -3.71 23.50 9.75
C THR A 507 -4.80 22.66 9.09
N PRO A 508 -6.02 22.60 9.66
CA PRO A 508 -7.15 21.97 8.99
C PRO A 508 -7.55 22.77 7.74
N VAL A 509 -7.77 22.08 6.62
CA VAL A 509 -8.16 22.68 5.32
C VAL A 509 -9.45 22.07 4.79
N SER A 510 -10.23 22.85 4.05
CA SER A 510 -11.39 22.33 3.33
C SER A 510 -10.95 21.42 2.17
N GLY A 511 -11.74 20.39 1.86
CA GLY A 511 -11.51 19.56 0.67
C GLY A 511 -11.59 20.35 -0.65
N GLU A 512 -12.33 21.46 -0.65
CA GLU A 512 -12.49 22.37 -1.80
C GLU A 512 -11.53 23.58 -1.76
N GLU A 513 -10.57 23.61 -0.82
CA GLU A 513 -9.58 24.70 -0.73
C GLU A 513 -8.73 24.77 -2.01
N ILE A 514 -8.73 25.94 -2.65
CA ILE A 514 -8.06 26.17 -3.94
C ILE A 514 -6.57 26.52 -3.71
N LEU A 515 -5.72 25.55 -4.03
CA LEU A 515 -4.27 25.65 -3.90
C LEU A 515 -3.64 26.46 -5.03
N ASP A 516 -4.22 26.41 -6.22
CA ASP A 516 -3.82 27.24 -7.35
C ASP A 516 -5.07 27.72 -8.10
N LYS A 517 -5.18 29.05 -8.24
CA LYS A 517 -6.33 29.71 -8.87
C LYS A 517 -6.29 29.60 -10.39
N ASP A 518 -5.10 29.53 -10.98
CA ASP A 518 -4.93 29.56 -12.43
C ASP A 518 -5.21 28.17 -13.04
N SER A 519 -4.91 27.11 -12.28
CA SER A 519 -5.18 25.71 -12.64
C SER A 519 -6.39 25.09 -11.93
N ASN A 520 -7.07 25.85 -11.06
CA ASN A 520 -8.21 25.42 -10.23
C ASN A 520 -7.97 24.11 -9.45
N ILE A 521 -6.74 23.92 -8.94
CA ILE A 521 -6.35 22.73 -8.19
C ILE A 521 -6.87 22.83 -6.75
N THR A 522 -7.76 21.91 -6.37
CA THR A 522 -8.27 21.78 -4.98
C THR A 522 -7.52 20.69 -4.20
N ILE A 523 -7.63 20.72 -2.87
CA ILE A 523 -7.13 19.65 -1.98
C ILE A 523 -7.61 18.26 -2.44
N ARG A 524 -8.91 18.07 -2.69
CA ARG A 524 -9.47 16.79 -3.18
C ARG A 524 -8.92 16.36 -4.55
N SER A 525 -8.62 17.30 -5.44
CA SER A 525 -8.01 16.98 -6.73
C SER A 525 -6.62 16.35 -6.59
N LEU A 526 -5.83 16.77 -5.60
CA LEU A 526 -4.48 16.24 -5.36
C LEU A 526 -4.45 14.91 -4.61
N GLU A 527 -5.46 14.65 -3.78
CA GLU A 527 -5.67 13.32 -3.20
C GLU A 527 -5.96 12.29 -4.31
N ARG A 528 -6.85 12.64 -5.26
CA ARG A 528 -7.12 11.84 -6.46
C ARG A 528 -5.87 11.62 -7.30
N ASP A 529 -5.10 12.68 -7.51
CA ASP A 529 -3.93 12.69 -8.40
C ASP A 529 -2.64 12.20 -7.70
N LYS A 530 -2.77 11.49 -6.57
CA LYS A 530 -1.71 10.71 -5.90
C LYS A 530 -0.69 11.55 -5.12
N HIS A 531 -0.95 12.83 -4.86
CA HIS A 531 0.06 13.78 -4.39
C HIS A 531 0.02 14.07 -2.87
N ILE A 532 -1.09 13.84 -2.18
CA ILE A 532 -1.24 14.11 -0.74
C ILE A 532 -2.03 13.02 -0.01
N ILE A 533 -1.80 12.89 1.30
CA ILE A 533 -2.62 12.06 2.19
C ILE A 533 -3.43 12.99 3.10
N LEU A 534 -4.74 12.77 3.15
CA LEU A 534 -5.65 13.50 4.03
C LEU A 534 -6.01 12.63 5.24
N SER A 535 -6.32 13.29 6.35
CA SER A 535 -6.99 12.67 7.50
C SER A 535 -7.96 13.66 8.13
N LEU A 536 -9.09 13.19 8.64
CA LEU A 536 -10.13 14.06 9.18
C LEU A 536 -9.64 14.84 10.41
N SER A 537 -10.04 16.10 10.47
CA SER A 537 -9.93 16.95 11.66
C SER A 537 -10.99 16.53 12.68
N SER A 538 -10.66 16.60 13.98
CA SER A 538 -11.59 16.19 15.05
C SER A 538 -12.71 17.21 15.36
N LYS A 539 -12.79 18.32 14.61
CA LYS A 539 -13.71 19.43 14.89
C LYS A 539 -14.69 19.81 13.78
N ASP A 540 -14.41 19.48 12.51
CA ASP A 540 -15.20 19.88 11.34
C ASP A 540 -14.99 18.90 10.17
N ASP A 541 -15.73 19.05 9.07
CA ASP A 541 -15.49 18.41 7.74
C ASP A 541 -14.19 18.89 7.05
N SER A 542 -13.18 19.27 7.84
CA SER A 542 -11.86 19.71 7.40
C SER A 542 -10.83 18.59 7.53
N PHE A 543 -9.73 18.70 6.78
CA PHE A 543 -8.70 17.68 6.67
C PHE A 543 -7.34 18.23 7.13
N ILE A 544 -6.56 17.41 7.82
CA ILE A 544 -5.14 17.65 8.09
C ILE A 544 -4.33 16.89 7.04
N ILE A 545 -3.42 17.61 6.36
CA ILE A 545 -2.51 17.01 5.38
C ILE A 545 -1.38 16.28 6.11
N LYS A 546 -1.15 15.00 5.77
CA LYS A 546 -0.04 14.19 6.27
C LYS A 546 0.92 13.87 5.13
N LEU A 547 2.21 14.13 5.35
CA LEU A 547 3.29 13.75 4.43
C LEU A 547 4.34 12.98 5.24
N PRO A 548 4.82 11.81 4.76
CA PRO A 548 6.00 11.15 5.31
C PRO A 548 7.20 12.09 5.33
N PHE A 549 8.13 11.92 6.26
CA PHE A 549 9.30 12.79 6.35
C PHE A 549 10.16 12.71 5.07
N TYR A 550 10.24 11.53 4.44
CA TYR A 550 10.81 11.34 3.10
C TYR A 550 10.27 12.32 2.06
N PHE A 551 8.97 12.65 2.09
CA PHE A 551 8.35 13.56 1.12
C PHE A 551 8.75 15.01 1.41
N ILE A 552 8.86 15.42 2.69
CA ILE A 552 9.36 16.75 3.05
C ILE A 552 10.79 16.96 2.51
N CYS A 553 11.66 15.96 2.62
CA CYS A 553 13.00 16.01 2.04
C CYS A 553 12.98 16.11 0.51
N LEU A 554 12.16 15.31 -0.17
CA LEU A 554 11.99 15.36 -1.64
C LEU A 554 11.45 16.71 -2.14
N TYR A 555 10.59 17.37 -1.35
CA TYR A 555 10.13 18.72 -1.66
C TYR A 555 11.24 19.75 -1.43
N ASN A 556 12.01 19.66 -0.33
CA ASN A 556 13.14 20.58 -0.08
C ASN A 556 14.23 20.47 -1.16
N ASP A 557 14.54 19.26 -1.63
CA ASP A 557 15.47 18.97 -2.74
C ASP A 557 15.12 19.68 -4.08
N VAL A 558 13.93 20.29 -4.18
CA VAL A 558 13.44 20.99 -5.39
C VAL A 558 13.02 22.42 -5.13
N LEU A 559 12.41 22.67 -3.96
CA LEU A 559 11.98 24.00 -3.55
C LEU A 559 13.12 24.80 -2.93
N ASP A 560 14.19 24.15 -2.47
CA ASP A 560 15.39 24.76 -1.90
C ASP A 560 15.04 25.74 -0.77
N ILE A 561 14.32 25.26 0.25
CA ILE A 561 13.82 26.09 1.36
C ILE A 561 14.92 26.32 2.39
N VAL A 562 15.83 25.35 2.56
CA VAL A 562 17.08 25.50 3.30
C VAL A 562 18.25 24.95 2.49
N ASP A 563 19.38 25.66 2.56
CA ASP A 563 20.62 25.52 1.76
C ASP A 563 21.45 24.26 2.10
N LEU A 564 20.77 23.16 2.39
CA LEU A 564 21.38 21.88 2.67
C LEU A 564 20.43 20.76 2.27
N GLN A 565 21.01 19.59 2.01
CA GLN A 565 20.31 18.36 2.28
C GLN A 565 19.90 18.38 3.76
N LEU A 566 18.64 18.71 4.03
CA LEU A 566 17.98 18.71 5.34
C LEU A 566 18.27 17.40 6.10
N THR A 567 18.43 16.32 5.33
CA THR A 567 18.83 14.97 5.73
C THR A 567 20.28 14.82 6.21
N LYS A 568 21.24 15.65 5.81
CA LYS A 568 22.64 15.53 6.28
C LYS A 568 22.85 16.02 7.71
N LYS A 569 22.12 17.07 8.12
CA LYS A 569 22.27 17.71 9.45
C LYS A 569 21.21 17.27 10.47
N LEU A 570 20.13 16.60 10.04
CA LEU A 570 19.13 15.99 10.92
C LEU A 570 19.29 14.45 11.11
N PHE A 571 20.38 13.87 10.60
CA PHE A 571 20.67 12.42 10.68
C PHE A 571 22.16 12.13 10.97
N GLU A 572 22.78 12.87 11.88
CA GLU A 572 24.06 12.41 12.43
C GLU A 572 23.81 11.17 13.32
N GLU A 573 24.56 10.10 13.11
CA GLU A 573 24.33 8.78 13.74
C GLU A 573 24.47 8.77 15.28
N ASN A 574 24.99 9.85 15.86
CA ASN A 574 25.19 9.99 17.30
C ASN A 574 24.41 11.20 17.81
N ILE A 575 23.26 10.96 18.42
CA ILE A 575 22.46 12.06 18.97
C ILE A 575 23.02 12.48 20.32
N TYR A 576 23.53 13.70 20.35
CA TYR A 576 23.91 14.43 21.55
C TYR A 576 22.95 15.61 21.77
N TRP A 577 23.05 16.26 22.93
CA TRP A 577 22.27 17.46 23.26
C TRP A 577 22.39 18.58 22.22
N GLN A 578 23.55 18.66 21.54
CA GLN A 578 23.86 19.60 20.46
C GLN A 578 23.00 19.38 19.20
N GLU A 579 22.38 18.21 19.03
CA GLU A 579 21.44 17.97 17.93
C GLU A 579 20.09 18.66 18.15
N LEU A 580 19.71 18.97 19.41
CA LEU A 580 18.54 19.82 19.68
C LEU A 580 18.76 21.25 19.19
N GLU A 581 19.97 21.79 19.39
CA GLU A 581 20.37 23.12 18.91
C GLU A 581 20.31 23.19 17.38
N LYS A 582 20.94 22.22 16.69
CA LYS A 582 20.83 22.08 15.23
C LYS A 582 19.37 21.96 14.79
N PHE A 583 18.59 21.06 15.41
CA PHE A 583 17.20 20.84 15.05
C PHE A 583 16.35 22.11 15.15
N VAL A 584 16.49 22.87 16.24
CA VAL A 584 15.83 24.17 16.42
C VAL A 584 16.27 25.16 15.34
N ALA A 585 17.57 25.31 15.11
CA ALA A 585 18.10 26.25 14.11
C ALA A 585 17.62 25.94 12.68
N TYR A 586 17.64 24.67 12.25
CA TYR A 586 17.15 24.26 10.94
C TYR A 586 15.62 24.37 10.84
N HIS A 587 14.87 24.09 11.91
CA HIS A 587 13.41 24.27 11.92
C HIS A 587 13.01 25.75 11.79
N GLU A 588 13.63 26.64 12.56
CA GLU A 588 13.43 28.10 12.49
C GLU A 588 13.68 28.65 11.08
N THR A 589 14.78 28.22 10.48
CA THR A 589 15.19 28.56 9.11
C THR A 589 14.14 28.05 8.11
N PHE A 590 13.79 26.77 8.18
CA PHE A 590 12.84 26.12 7.27
C PHE A 590 11.43 26.74 7.34
N ARG A 591 10.90 26.95 8.55
CA ARG A 591 9.58 27.59 8.77
C ARG A 591 9.57 29.04 8.26
N THR A 592 10.61 29.81 8.56
CA THR A 592 10.72 31.20 8.08
C THR A 592 10.78 31.26 6.56
N ASN A 593 11.68 30.49 5.95
CA ASN A 593 11.91 30.54 4.52
C ASN A 593 10.67 30.06 3.76
N LEU A 594 9.98 29.00 4.23
CA LEU A 594 8.72 28.56 3.66
C LEU A 594 7.67 29.68 3.60
N LYS A 595 7.54 30.49 4.66
CA LYS A 595 6.62 31.64 4.68
C LYS A 595 7.02 32.74 3.70
N ILE A 596 8.32 33.02 3.57
CA ILE A 596 8.85 33.97 2.57
C ILE A 596 8.57 33.49 1.15
N ARG A 597 8.80 32.21 0.85
CA ARG A 597 8.50 31.60 -0.46
C ARG A 597 7.00 31.58 -0.78
N LEU A 598 6.13 31.63 0.25
CA LEU A 598 4.69 31.86 0.14
C LEU A 598 4.28 33.35 0.04
N GLY A 599 5.25 34.26 -0.12
CA GLY A 599 5.02 35.70 -0.31
C GLY A 599 4.80 36.49 0.98
N LYS A 600 4.99 35.91 2.18
CA LYS A 600 4.95 36.66 3.44
C LYS A 600 6.23 37.49 3.60
N THR A 601 6.07 38.80 3.77
CA THR A 601 7.17 39.73 4.07
C THR A 601 7.25 40.07 5.56
N HIS A 602 6.13 39.95 6.28
CA HIS A 602 6.00 40.22 7.71
C HIS A 602 5.02 39.21 8.34
N MET A 603 5.20 38.90 9.63
CA MET A 603 4.28 38.09 10.45
C MET A 603 4.35 38.57 11.91
N LYS A 604 3.35 38.27 12.73
CA LYS A 604 3.46 38.43 14.19
C LYS A 604 4.49 37.44 14.74
N LEU A 605 5.22 37.82 15.78
CA LEU A 605 6.15 36.92 16.46
C LEU A 605 5.42 35.70 17.07
N GLN A 606 4.18 35.87 17.54
CA GLN A 606 3.29 34.79 17.98
C GLN A 606 2.99 33.75 16.87
N GLU A 607 2.95 34.13 15.58
CA GLU A 607 2.75 33.19 14.47
C GLU A 607 4.00 32.31 14.23
N LEU A 608 5.18 32.75 14.66
CA LEU A 608 6.41 31.96 14.68
C LEU A 608 6.51 31.10 15.96
N TYR A 609 6.05 31.64 17.09
CA TYR A 609 6.08 31.01 18.41
C TYR A 609 4.66 30.80 18.96
N PRO A 610 3.88 29.83 18.42
CA PRO A 610 2.49 29.62 18.82
C PRO A 610 2.33 29.10 20.27
N CYS A 611 3.42 28.85 20.99
CA CYS A 611 3.42 28.50 22.41
C CYS A 611 3.51 29.72 23.35
N ALA A 612 3.75 30.92 22.80
CA ALA A 612 3.79 32.16 23.56
C ALA A 612 2.43 32.51 24.19
N SER A 613 2.47 33.29 25.27
CA SER A 613 1.26 33.86 25.88
C SER A 613 0.57 34.83 24.91
N GLU A 614 -0.75 34.76 24.81
CA GLU A 614 -1.52 35.70 23.96
C GLU A 614 -1.59 37.12 24.56
N LEU A 615 -1.34 37.22 25.86
CA LEU A 615 -1.30 38.47 26.62
C LEU A 615 0.04 39.21 26.49
N ASP A 616 1.05 38.59 25.90
CA ASP A 616 2.39 39.16 25.78
C ASP A 616 2.46 40.21 24.65
N GLU A 617 2.73 41.46 25.01
CA GLU A 617 2.87 42.56 24.06
C GLU A 617 4.05 42.38 23.09
N TYR A 618 5.13 41.73 23.52
CA TYR A 618 6.31 41.47 22.67
C TYR A 618 6.00 40.45 21.57
N PHE A 619 5.22 39.40 21.86
CA PHE A 619 4.84 38.42 20.84
C PHE A 619 3.78 38.94 19.87
N ASN A 620 3.11 40.05 20.21
CA ASN A 620 2.23 40.78 19.30
C ASN A 620 2.97 41.68 18.28
N TYR A 621 4.29 41.90 18.41
CA TYR A 621 5.06 42.64 17.41
C TYR A 621 5.02 41.95 16.04
N THR A 622 4.80 42.77 15.01
CA THR A 622 4.97 42.36 13.61
C THR A 622 6.44 42.46 13.25
N VAL A 623 7.04 41.32 12.93
CA VAL A 623 8.45 41.21 12.53
C VAL A 623 8.57 41.06 11.03
N LYS A 624 9.56 41.74 10.45
CA LYS A 624 9.97 41.57 9.05
C LYS A 624 10.70 40.24 8.87
N LEU A 625 10.28 39.49 7.86
CA LEU A 625 10.93 38.25 7.48
C LEU A 625 12.10 38.54 6.53
N LYS A 626 13.21 37.83 6.75
CA LYS A 626 14.37 37.75 5.85
C LYS A 626 14.71 36.28 5.66
N GLU A 627 15.18 35.94 4.48
CA GLU A 627 15.56 34.57 4.15
C GLU A 627 16.78 34.17 4.99
N LEU A 628 16.65 33.08 5.73
CA LEU A 628 17.58 32.64 6.74
C LEU A 628 18.51 31.56 6.20
N HIS A 629 19.74 31.55 6.69
CA HIS A 629 20.67 30.43 6.59
C HIS A 629 21.27 30.13 7.98
N VAL A 630 21.76 28.91 8.19
CA VAL A 630 22.30 28.45 9.47
C VAL A 630 23.83 28.51 9.46
N CYS A 631 24.42 29.10 10.50
CA CYS A 631 25.87 29.07 10.75
C CYS A 631 26.17 28.42 12.11
N GLU A 632 27.29 27.68 12.19
CA GLU A 632 27.84 27.21 13.47
C GLU A 632 28.96 28.16 13.90
N SER A 633 28.84 28.80 15.06
CA SER A 633 29.85 29.73 15.58
C SER A 633 31.06 28.98 16.16
N SER A 634 32.26 29.49 15.89
CA SER A 634 33.49 29.05 16.58
C SER A 634 33.55 29.60 18.01
N GLU A 635 33.04 30.80 18.24
CA GLU A 635 33.13 31.55 19.49
C GLU A 635 31.81 31.57 20.29
N GLN A 636 31.91 31.82 21.60
CA GLN A 636 30.75 31.91 22.50
C GLN A 636 30.19 33.33 22.51
N PHE A 637 29.01 33.51 21.92
CA PHE A 637 28.26 34.76 21.92
C PHE A 637 27.42 34.93 23.20
N PRO A 638 27.25 36.17 23.72
CA PRO A 638 28.08 37.35 23.48
C PRO A 638 29.30 37.39 24.44
N THR A 639 29.50 36.34 25.24
CA THR A 639 30.36 36.35 26.44
C THR A 639 31.86 36.39 26.14
N THR A 640 32.31 35.79 25.05
CA THR A 640 33.72 35.80 24.62
C THR A 640 33.97 36.91 23.61
N THR A 641 33.02 37.11 22.69
CA THR A 641 33.09 38.13 21.64
C THR A 641 31.69 38.34 21.01
N THR A 642 31.48 39.50 20.39
CA THR A 642 30.32 39.76 19.51
C THR A 642 30.69 39.74 18.03
N GLU A 643 31.98 39.66 17.67
CA GLU A 643 32.44 39.26 16.35
C GLU A 643 32.59 37.73 16.33
N LEU A 644 31.87 37.06 15.41
CA LEU A 644 31.80 35.59 15.32
C LEU A 644 32.33 35.12 13.97
N THR A 645 32.89 33.92 13.91
CA THR A 645 33.32 33.24 12.68
C THR A 645 32.60 31.90 12.49
N ASN A 646 32.34 31.55 11.23
CA ASN A 646 31.67 30.31 10.87
C ASN A 646 32.64 29.15 10.86
N LYS A 647 32.44 28.20 11.77
CA LYS A 647 33.24 27.00 12.01
C LYS A 647 33.50 26.11 10.79
N SER A 648 32.74 26.25 9.71
CA SER A 648 32.96 25.48 8.47
C SER A 648 33.96 26.10 7.49
N ASN A 649 34.20 27.42 7.54
CA ASN A 649 34.99 28.15 6.54
C ASN A 649 35.73 29.40 7.09
N ASP A 650 35.69 29.63 8.39
CA ASP A 650 36.31 30.74 9.12
C ASP A 650 35.86 32.16 8.69
N GLU A 651 34.78 32.27 7.91
CA GLU A 651 34.23 33.55 7.47
C GLU A 651 33.46 34.28 8.59
N LYS A 652 33.50 35.63 8.58
CA LYS A 652 32.80 36.45 9.60
C LYS A 652 31.28 36.32 9.48
N ILE A 653 30.63 35.92 10.57
CA ILE A 653 29.17 35.84 10.67
C ILE A 653 28.59 37.24 11.00
N ASN A 654 27.87 37.84 10.04
CA ASN A 654 27.09 39.06 10.28
C ASN A 654 25.73 38.73 10.91
N TRP A 655 25.70 38.37 12.19
CA TRP A 655 24.46 38.05 12.92
C TRP A 655 23.49 39.24 13.05
N LYS A 656 24.01 40.49 12.98
CA LYS A 656 23.21 41.73 13.10
C LYS A 656 22.33 42.03 11.88
N SER A 657 22.55 41.32 10.78
CA SER A 657 21.81 41.38 9.51
C SER A 657 20.34 40.97 9.63
N GLY A 658 20.02 40.07 10.56
CA GLY A 658 18.73 39.37 10.64
C GLY A 658 18.48 38.34 9.52
N ASN A 659 19.50 37.95 8.74
CA ASN A 659 19.40 36.88 7.74
C ASN A 659 20.16 35.60 8.12
N VAL A 660 20.67 35.50 9.35
CA VAL A 660 21.44 34.36 9.86
C VAL A 660 20.80 33.81 11.13
N VAL A 661 20.67 32.49 11.23
CA VAL A 661 20.46 31.76 12.50
C VAL A 661 21.81 31.21 12.95
N VAL A 662 22.27 31.61 14.12
CA VAL A 662 23.58 31.23 14.66
C VAL A 662 23.40 30.15 15.72
N ILE A 663 23.95 28.96 15.49
CA ILE A 663 24.19 27.97 16.54
C ILE A 663 25.44 28.45 17.30
N ASN A 664 25.31 28.66 18.61
CA ASN A 664 26.34 29.30 19.42
C ASN A 664 27.57 28.39 19.63
N GLY A 665 28.71 29.00 19.96
CA GLY A 665 29.94 28.28 20.28
C GLY A 665 29.75 27.35 21.47
N LYS A 666 30.35 26.16 21.39
CA LYS A 666 30.19 25.10 22.40
C LYS A 666 30.45 25.62 23.81
N SER A 667 29.52 25.30 24.73
CA SER A 667 29.57 25.71 26.15
C SER A 667 29.45 27.23 26.39
N ALA A 668 28.81 27.97 25.49
CA ALA A 668 28.32 29.31 25.76
C ALA A 668 27.43 29.35 27.01
N LYS A 669 27.40 30.50 27.71
CA LYS A 669 26.67 30.66 28.98
C LYS A 669 25.26 31.24 28.82
N SER A 670 24.89 31.64 27.60
CA SER A 670 23.64 32.30 27.25
C SER A 670 23.30 32.01 25.80
N ALA A 671 22.05 31.66 25.52
CA ALA A 671 21.45 31.36 24.22
C ALA A 671 22.23 30.33 23.37
N ASP A 672 21.68 29.13 23.21
CA ASP A 672 22.31 28.08 22.41
C ASP A 672 22.11 28.30 20.90
N VAL A 673 21.00 28.95 20.52
CA VAL A 673 20.72 29.40 19.15
C VAL A 673 20.24 30.86 19.17
N ILE A 674 20.73 31.69 18.25
CA ILE A 674 20.49 33.14 18.24
C ILE A 674 20.03 33.60 16.85
N LEU A 675 19.06 34.52 16.82
CA LEU A 675 18.54 35.14 15.59
C LEU A 675 18.11 36.59 15.85
N VAL A 676 18.34 37.48 14.88
CA VAL A 676 17.84 38.86 14.93
C VAL A 676 16.60 39.01 14.04
N ARG A 677 15.54 39.64 14.56
CA ARG A 677 14.36 40.08 13.79
C ARG A 677 14.26 41.60 13.78
N GLU A 678 13.75 42.18 12.71
CA GLU A 678 13.51 43.62 12.60
C GLU A 678 12.01 43.91 12.80
N VAL A 679 11.70 44.98 13.54
CA VAL A 679 10.34 45.52 13.75
C VAL A 679 10.22 46.85 12.99
N ASP A 680 9.02 47.20 12.55
CA ASP A 680 8.77 48.36 11.66
C ASP A 680 9.24 49.73 12.21
N CYS A 681 9.52 49.84 13.51
CA CYS A 681 9.98 51.05 14.19
C CYS A 681 11.51 51.22 14.30
N LYS A 682 12.32 50.50 13.50
CA LYS A 682 13.80 50.39 13.58
C LYS A 682 14.34 49.64 14.80
N LEU A 683 13.47 49.21 15.70
CA LEU A 683 13.78 48.30 16.80
C LEU A 683 14.14 46.90 16.26
N LYS A 684 15.04 46.20 16.94
CA LYS A 684 15.39 44.80 16.64
C LYS A 684 15.04 43.90 17.82
N LEU A 685 14.54 42.72 17.55
CA LEU A 685 14.43 41.66 18.56
C LEU A 685 15.65 40.75 18.44
N LEU A 686 16.36 40.52 19.55
CA LEU A 686 17.36 39.48 19.66
C LEU A 686 16.70 38.24 20.26
N VAL A 687 16.36 37.30 19.39
CA VAL A 687 15.75 36.03 19.78
C VAL A 687 16.86 35.11 20.32
N MET A 688 16.72 34.73 21.58
CA MET A 688 17.67 33.95 22.37
C MET A 688 17.02 32.59 22.70
N ASN A 689 17.27 31.61 21.83
CA ASN A 689 16.73 30.26 21.97
C ASN A 689 17.65 29.42 22.86
N GLN A 690 17.16 29.01 24.03
CA GLN A 690 17.85 28.12 24.97
C GLN A 690 17.32 26.69 24.84
N CYS A 691 18.20 25.72 24.64
CA CYS A 691 17.90 24.31 24.44
C CYS A 691 18.23 23.50 25.70
N LYS A 692 17.22 23.04 26.43
CA LYS A 692 17.37 22.21 27.64
C LYS A 692 17.06 20.75 27.36
N TRP A 693 18.13 19.95 27.36
CA TRP A 693 18.04 18.50 27.21
C TRP A 693 17.51 17.83 28.49
N ASP A 694 16.82 16.70 28.31
CA ASP A 694 16.27 15.91 29.41
C ASP A 694 17.28 14.88 29.94
N TYR A 695 17.73 15.10 31.18
CA TYR A 695 18.64 14.20 31.94
C TYR A 695 17.91 13.47 33.07
N GLY A 696 16.67 13.02 32.87
CA GLY A 696 15.96 12.19 33.85
C GLY A 696 14.45 12.28 33.87
N SER A 697 13.81 12.82 32.83
CA SER A 697 12.41 13.29 32.79
C SER A 697 11.96 14.05 34.04
N VAL A 698 12.87 14.81 34.65
CA VAL A 698 12.56 15.70 35.76
C VAL A 698 11.73 16.86 35.22
N THR A 699 10.55 17.14 35.76
CA THR A 699 9.77 18.33 35.40
C THR A 699 10.61 19.60 35.56
N MET A 700 10.56 20.49 34.57
CA MET A 700 11.14 21.84 34.65
C MET A 700 10.10 22.76 35.30
N TYR A 701 10.52 23.53 36.30
CA TYR A 701 9.67 24.46 37.03
C TYR A 701 10.02 25.92 36.70
N GLN A 702 9.17 26.85 37.15
CA GLN A 702 9.29 28.28 36.86
C GLN A 702 10.63 28.89 37.30
N ASP A 703 11.15 28.51 38.46
CA ASP A 703 12.46 28.96 38.97
C ASP A 703 13.60 28.64 37.99
N GLN A 704 13.58 27.46 37.37
CA GLN A 704 14.55 27.04 36.37
C GLN A 704 14.37 27.76 35.03
N VAL A 705 13.17 28.25 34.72
CA VAL A 705 12.90 29.12 33.56
C VAL A 705 13.48 30.50 33.82
N ASP A 706 13.19 31.08 34.99
CA ASP A 706 13.64 32.41 35.38
C ASP A 706 15.17 32.49 35.52
N ASP A 707 15.82 31.44 36.03
CA ASP A 707 17.29 31.33 36.09
C ASP A 707 17.95 31.33 34.69
N GLU A 708 17.33 30.72 33.69
CA GLU A 708 17.86 30.64 32.32
C GLU A 708 17.61 31.93 31.54
N ASP A 709 16.42 32.50 31.68
CA ASP A 709 16.12 33.84 31.17
C ASP A 709 17.06 34.89 31.78
N LYS A 710 17.27 34.87 33.10
CA LYS A 710 18.22 35.76 33.76
C LYS A 710 19.65 35.63 33.22
N LYS A 711 20.15 34.42 32.92
CA LYS A 711 21.47 34.24 32.30
C LYS A 711 21.55 34.91 30.91
N ASN A 712 20.47 34.84 30.14
CA ASN A 712 20.37 35.51 28.85
C ASN A 712 20.34 37.04 29.02
N LEU A 713 19.48 37.56 29.90
CA LEU A 713 19.36 38.99 30.18
C LEU A 713 20.65 39.59 30.77
N ASP A 714 21.24 38.98 31.79
CA ASP A 714 22.52 39.42 32.38
C ASP A 714 23.64 39.46 31.33
N SER A 715 23.69 38.49 30.42
CA SER A 715 24.66 38.45 29.32
C SER A 715 24.36 39.49 28.25
N PHE A 716 23.08 39.70 27.91
CA PHE A 716 22.63 40.73 26.98
C PHE A 716 22.98 42.13 27.49
N PHE A 717 22.57 42.50 28.70
CA PHE A 717 22.82 43.83 29.25
C PHE A 717 24.30 44.11 29.49
N LYS A 718 25.11 43.08 29.82
CA LYS A 718 26.54 43.24 30.06
C LYS A 718 27.39 43.39 28.80
N TYR A 719 27.06 42.66 27.72
CA TYR A 719 27.93 42.55 26.53
C TYR A 719 27.33 43.16 25.26
N ILE A 720 26.02 43.45 25.24
CA ILE A 720 25.31 44.06 24.11
C ILE A 720 24.74 45.41 24.54
N GLY A 721 23.86 45.43 25.56
CA GLY A 721 23.46 46.63 26.31
C GLY A 721 22.89 47.80 25.50
N ASP A 722 22.44 47.56 24.26
CA ASP A 722 22.11 48.59 23.28
C ASP A 722 20.59 48.79 23.18
N CYS A 723 20.13 50.04 23.31
CA CYS A 723 18.72 50.42 23.23
C CYS A 723 18.05 50.11 21.88
N THR A 724 18.80 49.70 20.86
CA THR A 724 18.25 49.23 19.57
C THR A 724 17.77 47.78 19.58
N TYR A 725 18.10 46.99 20.61
CA TYR A 725 17.73 45.58 20.72
C TYR A 725 16.83 45.31 21.93
N ILE A 726 15.80 44.47 21.75
CA ILE A 726 15.04 43.84 22.84
C ILE A 726 15.36 42.34 22.86
N PRO A 727 15.83 41.77 23.98
CA PRO A 727 16.02 40.34 24.12
C PRO A 727 14.66 39.63 24.25
N ILE A 728 14.50 38.48 23.59
CA ILE A 728 13.34 37.59 23.74
C ILE A 728 13.87 36.17 24.03
N THR A 729 13.50 35.59 25.17
CA THR A 729 13.94 34.25 25.56
C THR A 729 12.91 33.20 25.13
N ASN A 730 13.35 32.21 24.33
CA ASN A 730 12.57 30.99 24.08
C ASN A 730 13.30 29.79 24.70
N ILE A 731 12.63 29.01 25.54
CA ILE A 731 13.20 27.80 26.13
C ILE A 731 12.60 26.56 25.46
N PHE A 732 13.39 25.93 24.60
CA PHE A 732 13.08 24.63 24.00
C PHE A 732 13.53 23.53 24.97
N THR A 733 12.61 22.70 25.45
CA THR A 733 12.94 21.66 26.44
C THR A 733 12.30 20.32 26.13
N SER A 734 13.11 19.26 26.21
CA SER A 734 12.61 17.87 26.15
C SER A 734 11.98 17.40 27.47
N ARG A 735 12.04 18.21 28.52
CA ARG A 735 11.43 17.94 29.83
C ARG A 735 9.92 18.28 29.80
N PRO A 736 9.08 17.67 30.67
CA PRO A 736 7.80 18.28 31.03
C PRO A 736 8.04 19.67 31.65
N TYR A 737 7.03 20.54 31.63
CA TYR A 737 7.10 21.87 32.22
C TYR A 737 5.84 22.15 33.05
N GLU A 738 6.03 22.52 34.31
CA GLU A 738 4.98 22.95 35.22
C GLU A 738 5.30 24.36 35.72
N GLY A 739 4.55 25.34 35.23
CA GLY A 739 4.74 26.75 35.55
C GLY A 739 3.66 27.62 34.90
N GLY A 740 3.69 28.91 35.23
CA GLY A 740 2.76 29.88 34.65
C GLY A 740 3.15 30.25 33.21
N LEU A 741 2.22 30.89 32.50
CA LEU A 741 2.61 31.72 31.36
C LEU A 741 3.25 32.99 31.90
N ARG A 742 4.42 33.35 31.38
CA ARG A 742 5.10 34.62 31.64
C ARG A 742 4.99 35.49 30.38
N GLU A 743 5.03 36.81 30.58
CA GLU A 743 5.48 37.72 29.52
C GLU A 743 6.99 37.52 29.29
N ASP A 744 7.52 38.01 28.17
CA ASP A 744 8.93 37.99 27.69
C ASP A 744 9.64 36.62 27.55
N VAL A 745 9.09 35.53 28.11
CA VAL A 745 9.64 34.16 28.02
C VAL A 745 8.62 33.15 27.50
N THR A 746 8.96 32.44 26.42
CA THR A 746 8.15 31.32 25.88
C THR A 746 8.80 29.96 26.14
N VAL A 747 8.06 29.03 26.77
CA VAL A 747 8.53 27.65 27.02
C VAL A 747 7.90 26.67 26.03
N ILE A 748 8.73 25.98 25.26
CA ILE A 748 8.36 24.96 24.28
C ILE A 748 8.80 23.61 24.83
N SER A 749 7.95 23.03 25.68
CA SER A 749 8.13 21.72 26.32
C SER A 749 7.72 20.54 25.43
N LYS A 750 8.10 19.31 25.80
CA LYS A 750 7.79 18.06 25.06
C LYS A 750 6.31 17.89 24.69
N GLU A 751 5.40 18.40 25.52
CA GLU A 751 3.94 18.34 25.34
C GLU A 751 3.48 19.31 24.24
N ASN A 752 4.15 20.46 24.15
CA ASN A 752 3.88 21.52 23.19
C ASN A 752 4.63 21.35 21.86
N PHE A 753 5.51 20.34 21.71
CA PHE A 753 6.26 20.09 20.48
C PHE A 753 5.36 19.99 19.24
N LYS A 754 4.18 19.35 19.33
CA LYS A 754 3.25 19.27 18.20
C LYS A 754 2.64 20.63 17.82
N LYS A 755 2.49 21.55 18.78
CA LYS A 755 2.00 22.93 18.56
C LYS A 755 3.07 23.80 17.89
N HIS A 756 4.34 23.66 18.30
CA HIS A 756 5.43 24.48 17.76
C HIS A 756 6.07 23.90 16.49
N PHE A 757 6.51 22.64 16.51
CA PHE A 757 7.19 21.97 15.39
C PHE A 757 6.22 21.34 14.38
N GLY A 758 4.93 21.23 14.73
CA GLY A 758 3.96 20.54 13.89
C GLY A 758 4.02 19.01 13.97
N PRO A 759 3.09 18.30 13.31
CA PRO A 759 2.96 16.86 13.45
C PRO A 759 4.19 16.08 12.97
N VAL A 760 4.85 16.50 11.89
CA VAL A 760 5.96 15.73 11.29
C VAL A 760 7.30 15.97 12.00
N PHE A 761 7.68 17.22 12.26
CA PHE A 761 8.94 17.50 12.97
C PHE A 761 8.83 17.18 14.47
N SER A 762 7.66 17.31 15.11
CA SER A 762 7.52 16.92 16.53
C SER A 762 7.72 15.42 16.78
N SER A 763 7.40 14.58 15.79
CA SER A 763 7.64 13.13 15.84
C SER A 763 9.14 12.84 15.93
N ARG A 764 9.93 13.41 15.01
CA ARG A 764 11.41 13.40 15.07
C ARG A 764 11.96 13.97 16.37
N ALA A 765 11.42 15.07 16.87
CA ALA A 765 11.87 15.62 18.16
C ALA A 765 11.59 14.64 19.31
N LYS A 766 10.44 13.96 19.34
CA LYS A 766 10.11 12.95 20.35
C LYS A 766 10.99 11.71 20.30
N PHE A 767 11.37 11.27 19.11
CA PHE A 767 12.27 10.12 18.94
C PHE A 767 13.72 10.52 19.21
N ALA A 768 14.29 11.41 18.40
CA ALA A 768 15.70 11.77 18.47
C ALA A 768 16.07 12.44 19.80
N ILE A 769 15.30 13.44 20.22
CA ILE A 769 15.64 14.30 21.36
C ILE A 769 15.11 13.68 22.66
N ILE A 770 13.87 13.20 22.66
CA ILE A 770 13.25 12.71 23.90
C ILE A 770 13.45 11.20 24.11
N LYS A 771 13.75 10.35 23.11
CA LYS A 771 13.77 8.88 23.29
C LYS A 771 12.48 8.31 23.93
N GLU A 772 11.34 8.94 23.65
CA GLU A 772 10.08 8.77 24.40
C GLU A 772 9.50 7.33 24.32
N ILE A 773 9.78 6.60 23.25
CA ILE A 773 9.16 5.30 22.97
C ILE A 773 9.85 4.08 23.60
N ASN A 774 11.01 4.25 24.23
CA ASN A 774 11.83 3.12 24.65
C ASN A 774 12.48 3.34 26.04
N PRO A 775 11.83 2.86 27.13
CA PRO A 775 12.31 3.01 28.52
C PRO A 775 13.68 2.40 28.83
N ASN A 776 14.31 1.76 27.86
CA ASN A 776 15.58 1.07 28.03
C ASN A 776 16.76 2.00 27.75
N PHE A 777 16.52 3.06 27.00
CA PHE A 777 17.45 4.18 26.83
C PHE A 777 17.25 5.26 27.90
N TRP A 778 16.34 5.03 28.85
CA TRP A 778 16.11 5.90 29.98
C TRP A 778 17.10 5.54 31.10
N ASP A 779 17.64 6.57 31.74
CA ASP A 779 18.38 6.46 32.98
C ASP A 779 17.44 6.11 34.16
N ARG A 780 18.02 5.92 35.34
CA ARG A 780 17.31 5.60 36.58
C ARG A 780 16.25 6.64 36.94
N ASN A 781 16.61 7.92 36.88
CA ASN A 781 15.74 9.01 37.32
C ASN A 781 14.55 9.12 36.38
N ARG A 782 14.79 8.93 35.09
CA ARG A 782 13.75 8.91 34.08
C ARG A 782 12.75 7.77 34.23
N LEU A 783 13.22 6.57 34.57
CA LEU A 783 12.33 5.46 34.91
C LEU A 783 11.46 5.81 36.14
N LEU A 784 12.04 6.39 37.18
CA LEU A 784 11.32 6.80 38.40
C LEU A 784 10.27 7.88 38.14
N ASN A 785 10.61 8.87 37.32
CA ASN A 785 9.77 10.05 37.07
C ASN A 785 8.68 9.80 36.01
N THR A 786 8.75 8.71 35.23
CA THR A 786 7.81 8.43 34.14
C THR A 786 6.95 7.17 34.36
N LEU A 787 7.37 6.24 35.22
CA LEU A 787 6.65 4.99 35.49
C LEU A 787 5.92 5.04 36.83
N GLU A 788 4.74 5.66 36.84
CA GLU A 788 3.87 5.69 38.03
C GLU A 788 3.59 4.28 38.58
N GLY A 789 3.57 4.17 39.90
CA GLY A 789 3.36 2.90 40.61
C GLY A 789 4.55 1.93 40.65
N VAL A 790 5.66 2.20 39.93
CA VAL A 790 6.86 1.35 39.98
C VAL A 790 7.85 1.88 41.02
N GLY A 791 7.79 1.35 42.24
CA GLY A 791 8.67 1.76 43.34
C GLY A 791 10.16 1.57 43.05
N ALA A 792 11.00 2.44 43.64
CA ALA A 792 12.43 2.54 43.32
C ALA A 792 13.20 1.21 43.38
N ALA A 793 12.97 0.38 44.40
CA ALA A 793 13.62 -0.93 44.52
C ALA A 793 13.30 -1.89 43.36
N SER A 794 12.18 -1.71 42.64
CA SER A 794 11.85 -2.50 41.45
C SER A 794 12.54 -1.96 40.19
N ILE A 795 12.74 -0.64 40.09
CA ILE A 795 13.59 -0.03 39.06
C ILE A 795 15.06 -0.40 39.30
N ASP A 796 15.54 -0.33 40.53
CA ASP A 796 16.91 -0.73 40.89
C ASP A 796 17.20 -2.19 40.50
N ARG A 797 16.32 -3.13 40.87
CA ARG A 797 16.42 -4.53 40.44
C ARG A 797 16.28 -4.75 38.92
N ALA A 798 15.75 -3.79 38.17
CA ALA A 798 15.75 -3.82 36.71
C ALA A 798 17.04 -3.22 36.13
N LEU A 799 17.62 -2.22 36.78
CA LEU A 799 18.92 -1.60 36.45
C LEU A 799 20.09 -2.54 36.76
N GLU A 800 20.08 -3.22 37.90
CA GLU A 800 21.06 -4.26 38.29
C GLU A 800 21.07 -5.44 37.31
N LYS A 801 19.97 -5.67 36.61
CA LYS A 801 19.84 -6.68 35.55
C LYS A 801 20.23 -6.15 34.16
N ARG A 802 20.61 -4.87 34.03
CA ARG A 802 21.28 -4.39 32.82
C ARG A 802 22.68 -5.02 32.78
N PRO A 803 23.11 -5.59 31.64
CA PRO A 803 24.39 -6.29 31.56
C PRO A 803 25.61 -5.39 31.80
N TYR A 804 25.46 -4.06 31.66
CA TYR A 804 26.47 -3.04 31.94
C TYR A 804 25.77 -1.78 32.48
N PHE A 805 26.38 -1.07 33.44
CA PHE A 805 25.80 0.13 34.06
C PHE A 805 26.02 1.40 33.23
N ASP A 806 27.14 1.48 32.51
CA ASP A 806 27.51 2.60 31.63
C ASP A 806 28.43 2.12 30.49
N ASP A 807 28.79 3.03 29.58
CA ASP A 807 29.77 2.76 28.50
C ASP A 807 31.13 2.30 29.04
N LYS A 808 31.50 2.71 30.25
CA LYS A 808 32.84 2.50 30.83
C LYS A 808 33.00 1.07 31.33
N GLY A 809 32.06 0.58 32.14
CA GLY A 809 32.04 -0.81 32.62
C GLY A 809 31.92 -1.83 31.49
N TYR A 810 31.23 -1.49 30.39
CA TYR A 810 31.26 -2.31 29.18
C TYR A 810 32.67 -2.42 28.57
N LEU A 811 33.36 -1.29 28.41
CA LEU A 811 34.70 -1.21 27.80
C LEU A 811 35.82 -1.79 28.67
N GLU A 812 35.61 -1.88 29.98
CA GLU A 812 36.50 -2.55 30.94
C GLU A 812 36.38 -4.08 30.84
N VAL A 813 35.16 -4.61 30.68
CA VAL A 813 34.92 -6.06 30.51
C VAL A 813 35.21 -6.53 29.08
N ASN A 814 35.06 -5.66 28.06
CA ASN A 814 35.21 -6.01 26.64
C ASN A 814 36.27 -5.12 25.95
N PRO A 815 37.57 -5.27 26.27
CA PRO A 815 38.62 -4.38 25.78
C PRO A 815 38.75 -4.31 24.25
N GLY A 816 38.37 -5.38 23.53
CA GLY A 816 38.30 -5.40 22.06
C GLY A 816 37.25 -4.46 21.43
N ALA A 817 36.30 -3.96 22.22
CA ALA A 817 35.28 -3.01 21.76
C ALA A 817 35.80 -1.55 21.68
N LYS A 818 36.92 -1.22 22.36
CA LYS A 818 37.53 0.12 22.33
C LYS A 818 37.82 0.63 20.91
N ASN A 819 38.19 -0.27 20.00
CA ASN A 819 38.52 0.07 18.62
C ASN A 819 37.30 0.10 17.68
N LYS A 820 36.09 -0.27 18.14
CA LYS A 820 34.90 -0.43 17.29
C LYS A 820 33.84 0.67 17.41
N LYS A 821 33.93 1.57 18.40
CA LYS A 821 33.00 2.71 18.62
C LYS A 821 31.49 2.38 18.64
N GLN A 822 31.10 1.12 18.81
CA GLN A 822 29.69 0.74 18.99
C GLN A 822 29.28 0.99 20.45
N LYS A 823 28.36 1.94 20.67
CA LYS A 823 27.63 2.07 21.93
C LYS A 823 26.55 0.99 22.02
N LEU A 824 26.26 0.55 23.25
CA LEU A 824 25.39 -0.60 23.52
C LEU A 824 24.04 -0.18 24.12
N ASP A 825 23.04 -0.03 23.27
CA ASP A 825 21.64 0.29 23.62
C ASP A 825 20.84 -1.02 23.94
N TYR A 826 20.30 -1.28 25.17
CA TYR A 826 19.64 -2.59 25.53
C TYR A 826 18.50 -2.59 26.63
N PHE A 827 17.54 -3.57 26.54
CA PHE A 827 16.07 -3.72 26.98
C PHE A 827 15.65 -4.04 28.47
N PRO A 828 14.33 -4.05 28.91
CA PRO A 828 13.00 -4.11 28.17
C PRO A 828 11.70 -3.29 28.58
N PHE A 829 10.79 -3.00 27.62
CA PHE A 829 9.28 -2.86 27.76
C PHE A 829 8.59 -3.42 26.49
N ASN A 830 7.39 -4.02 26.45
CA ASN A 830 6.30 -4.24 27.44
C ASN A 830 6.14 -5.74 27.79
N ILE A 831 5.58 -6.04 28.97
CA ILE A 831 5.46 -7.36 29.60
C ILE A 831 4.20 -8.14 29.12
N SER A 832 3.34 -7.53 28.30
CA SER A 832 2.04 -8.11 27.86
C SER A 832 2.13 -9.33 26.92
N LYS A 833 3.25 -9.53 26.22
CA LYS A 833 3.59 -10.80 25.57
C LYS A 833 5.04 -11.15 25.87
N LYS A 834 5.25 -12.00 26.89
CA LYS A 834 6.46 -12.84 26.90
C LYS A 834 6.51 -13.60 25.58
N LEU A 835 7.62 -13.52 24.86
CA LEU A 835 7.98 -14.60 23.94
C LEU A 835 8.14 -15.86 24.79
N THR A 836 7.25 -16.83 24.62
CA THR A 836 7.40 -18.16 25.21
C THR A 836 8.59 -18.84 24.56
N ILE A 837 9.73 -18.83 25.26
CA ILE A 837 10.94 -19.56 24.87
C ILE A 837 10.73 -21.03 25.24
N GLU A 838 9.78 -21.69 24.57
CA GLU A 838 9.67 -23.14 24.54
C GLU A 838 10.06 -23.59 23.13
N ASN A 839 11.04 -24.50 23.07
CA ASN A 839 11.57 -25.14 21.84
C ASN A 839 12.40 -24.26 20.88
N ARG A 840 13.49 -23.64 21.36
CA ARG A 840 14.60 -23.20 20.46
C ARG A 840 16.01 -23.72 20.81
N ASP A 841 16.18 -24.42 21.94
CA ASP A 841 17.43 -25.13 22.30
C ASP A 841 17.28 -26.66 22.21
N THR A 842 17.08 -27.17 20.99
CA THR A 842 17.46 -28.55 20.65
C THR A 842 18.26 -28.55 19.35
N SER A 843 19.58 -28.43 19.51
CA SER A 843 20.54 -28.70 18.45
C SER A 843 20.46 -30.18 18.03
N SER A 844 19.99 -30.41 16.80
CA SER A 844 20.43 -31.49 15.90
C SER A 844 20.83 -32.83 16.53
N VAL A 845 19.89 -33.78 16.60
CA VAL A 845 20.22 -35.23 16.59
C VAL A 845 19.23 -35.97 15.68
N HIS A 846 19.79 -36.49 14.57
CA HIS A 846 19.26 -37.47 13.60
C HIS A 846 18.17 -37.10 12.56
N MET A 847 18.56 -37.47 11.31
CA MET A 847 17.85 -37.55 10.02
C MET A 847 17.38 -36.22 9.40
#